data_AF-A0A2D7HJT2-F1
#
_entry.id   AF-A0A2D7HJT2-F1
#
_cell.length_a   1.000
_cell.length_b   1.000
_cell.length_c   1.000
_cell.angle_alpha   90.00
_cell.angle_beta   90.00
_cell.angle_gamma   90.00
#
_symmetry.space_group_name_H-M   'P 1'
#
loop_
_entity.id
_entity.type
_entity.pdbx_description
1 polymer ?
#
loop_
_entity_poly.entity_id
_entity_poly.type
_entity_poly.pdbx_seq_one_letter_code
_entity_poly.pdbx_strand_id
1 'polypeptide(L)'
;MQLKILIALLLSIVAISTSGEEPTSLVKPQVLKRVIQSVSPAVATIRVNGRDGQQISIGTGFVIDTMGLIATNFHVITEGRPFTVELPSGRILPVLAVESSDRANDLALLRVDIDDEEIPSLELASQSLPSQGSRVLAFGNPLGMRDSVVTGIISAIQNIEGQEMIQLAMPIQPGNSGGPLVDSQGKVIGIINMKSAIDDNLGFAIPVKQLDALREVSNPVLYERWIHLGHVNENEWFPVFGATWTQRGGMIMARGEGSGFGGRALCLAKSKTPDTPFEIAVRVRMDQETGAAGIAFHSDGENRHYGFYPSNGQLRLTCFKGPSVYSWEVLKEVRTKHYLPGDWNRLRVRIEAGNLQCFVNGHMVIESDDRQLTSGTCGLVKFRDTEPDFKRFEVGVNLGVPPLTKRAQNLISDIFAQPSRLRELNTADVMDLAEVSEAANLRIKQKVAQIEQQAEELRRLAADVTNAPIARELAALVRKKPDNMLLRGSLLIAKLDNADIDVDAYLGKVDQMGREIREKFQTNADANAKRDALHTYLFQENGFHGGSAEYYHPANSHLNRVIDDREGLPITLSILYMELGRRIGIETEGVGLPGHFIVRQVLDDNEQKLIDVFERGKILTMDDATNLVANRSNRSITTDDLRAQTPIEILNRVLGNLIGVAGDQQDAEAINRYCEASVAIQPDSILARRMRSQIRMMTGRNAAAIQDLDWLIDHDDEGFAQTEATRLRQALLEQIENE
;
A
#
# COMPACT_ATOMS: atom_id res chain seq x y z
N MET A 1 -80.63 -44.18 -27.07
CA MET A 1 -80.02 -42.83 -27.13
C MET A 1 -78.51 -42.98 -26.97
N GLN A 2 -77.87 -43.45 -28.04
CA GLN A 2 -76.43 -43.76 -28.12
C GLN A 2 -75.81 -42.74 -29.08
N LEU A 3 -75.04 -41.75 -28.58
CA LEU A 3 -74.03 -40.99 -29.36
C LEU A 3 -73.27 -39.97 -28.48
N LYS A 4 -72.59 -40.40 -27.39
CA LYS A 4 -71.64 -39.53 -26.65
C LYS A 4 -70.39 -40.26 -26.09
N ILE A 5 -70.11 -41.49 -26.53
CA ILE A 5 -68.98 -42.30 -26.02
C ILE A 5 -67.84 -42.47 -27.05
N LEU A 6 -67.90 -41.87 -28.25
CA LEU A 6 -66.94 -42.19 -29.34
C LEU A 6 -66.18 -40.99 -29.95
N ILE A 7 -65.94 -39.90 -29.21
CA ILE A 7 -65.11 -38.78 -29.71
C ILE A 7 -63.86 -38.51 -28.82
N ALA A 8 -63.66 -39.28 -27.75
CA ALA A 8 -62.47 -39.17 -26.89
C ALA A 8 -61.30 -40.09 -27.30
N LEU A 9 -61.37 -40.70 -28.49
CA LEU A 9 -60.52 -41.82 -28.88
C LEU A 9 -60.03 -41.66 -30.31
N LEU A 10 -59.30 -40.58 -30.61
CA LEU A 10 -58.39 -40.45 -31.76
C LEU A 10 -57.74 -39.05 -31.76
N LEU A 11 -56.77 -38.87 -30.87
CA LEU A 11 -55.58 -38.03 -31.10
C LEU A 11 -54.50 -38.48 -30.09
N SER A 12 -54.16 -39.75 -30.19
CA SER A 12 -52.89 -40.30 -29.74
C SER A 12 -51.93 -40.25 -30.92
N ILE A 13 -50.80 -39.54 -30.78
CA ILE A 13 -49.45 -39.96 -31.19
C ILE A 13 -48.42 -39.07 -30.44
N VAL A 14 -47.78 -39.72 -29.46
CA VAL A 14 -46.39 -39.62 -29.00
C VAL A 14 -45.78 -38.23 -28.74
N ALA A 15 -45.68 -37.88 -27.46
CA ALA A 15 -44.44 -37.36 -26.89
C ALA A 15 -44.12 -38.19 -25.65
N ILE A 16 -43.05 -38.98 -25.75
CA ILE A 16 -42.43 -39.66 -24.61
C ILE A 16 -42.03 -38.58 -23.62
N SER A 17 -42.57 -38.63 -22.42
CA SER A 17 -42.09 -37.87 -21.27
C SER A 17 -40.68 -38.38 -20.92
N THR A 18 -39.68 -37.76 -21.53
CA THR A 18 -38.32 -37.76 -20.99
C THR A 18 -38.33 -36.79 -19.81
N SER A 19 -38.39 -37.34 -18.60
CA SER A 19 -38.11 -36.58 -17.38
C SER A 19 -36.61 -36.28 -17.34
N GLY A 20 -36.17 -35.29 -18.10
CA GLY A 20 -34.91 -34.61 -17.84
C GLY A 20 -35.15 -33.63 -16.70
N GLU A 21 -34.74 -33.97 -15.47
CA GLU A 21 -34.51 -32.93 -14.47
C GLU A 21 -33.42 -32.00 -15.04
N GLU A 22 -33.76 -30.73 -15.26
CA GLU A 22 -32.73 -29.73 -15.52
C GLU A 22 -31.75 -29.69 -14.32
N PRO A 23 -30.43 -29.57 -14.55
CA PRO A 23 -29.39 -29.60 -13.51
C PRO A 23 -29.41 -28.41 -12.53
N THR A 24 -30.52 -27.68 -12.41
CA THR A 24 -30.66 -26.41 -11.69
C THR A 24 -31.09 -26.55 -10.23
N SER A 25 -31.50 -27.71 -9.72
CA SER A 25 -32.11 -27.82 -8.37
C SER A 25 -31.16 -28.25 -7.24
N LEU A 26 -30.11 -27.48 -6.97
CA LEU A 26 -29.31 -27.61 -5.71
C LEU A 26 -30.09 -27.20 -4.44
N VAL A 27 -31.37 -26.83 -4.57
CA VAL A 27 -32.21 -26.28 -3.49
C VAL A 27 -32.65 -27.33 -2.46
N LYS A 28 -32.59 -28.63 -2.80
CA LYS A 28 -33.00 -29.71 -1.89
C LYS A 28 -31.83 -30.11 -0.97
N PRO A 29 -32.00 -30.08 0.38
CA PRO A 29 -30.94 -30.46 1.32
C PRO A 29 -30.37 -31.88 1.09
N GLN A 30 -31.18 -32.82 0.58
CA GLN A 30 -30.71 -34.18 0.29
C GLN A 30 -29.74 -34.22 -0.91
N VAL A 31 -29.93 -33.35 -1.90
CA VAL A 31 -29.04 -33.24 -3.06
C VAL A 31 -27.71 -32.64 -2.62
N LEU A 32 -27.76 -31.55 -1.84
CA LEU A 32 -26.58 -30.91 -1.28
C LEU A 32 -25.73 -31.90 -0.47
N LYS A 33 -26.36 -32.65 0.44
CA LYS A 33 -25.67 -33.67 1.24
C LYS A 33 -25.02 -34.75 0.38
N ARG A 34 -25.70 -35.20 -0.68
CA ARG A 34 -25.17 -36.23 -1.60
C ARG A 34 -23.94 -35.73 -2.35
N VAL A 35 -24.01 -34.52 -2.91
CA VAL A 35 -22.90 -33.92 -3.66
C VAL A 35 -21.68 -33.73 -2.75
N ILE A 36 -21.88 -33.24 -1.53
CA ILE A 36 -20.79 -33.10 -0.55
C ILE A 36 -20.16 -34.47 -0.25
N GLN A 37 -20.97 -35.49 0.01
CA GLN A 37 -20.47 -36.83 0.32
C GLN A 37 -19.72 -37.49 -0.85
N SER A 38 -20.08 -37.20 -2.10
CA SER A 38 -19.38 -37.73 -3.27
C SER A 38 -18.10 -36.96 -3.61
N VAL A 39 -18.07 -35.64 -3.37
CA VAL A 39 -16.96 -34.77 -3.79
C VAL A 39 -15.86 -34.70 -2.74
N SER A 40 -16.21 -34.51 -1.45
CA SER A 40 -15.24 -34.26 -0.39
C SER A 40 -14.07 -35.26 -0.33
N PRO A 41 -14.25 -36.59 -0.50
CA PRO A 41 -13.15 -37.56 -0.41
C PRO A 41 -12.03 -37.35 -1.44
N ALA A 42 -12.31 -36.69 -2.56
CA ALA A 42 -11.36 -36.43 -3.65
C ALA A 42 -10.72 -35.03 -3.58
N VAL A 43 -11.06 -34.21 -2.58
CA VAL A 43 -10.52 -32.85 -2.42
C VAL A 43 -9.29 -32.91 -1.51
N ALA A 44 -8.13 -32.55 -2.05
CA ALA A 44 -6.86 -32.55 -1.35
C ALA A 44 -6.49 -31.16 -0.83
N THR A 45 -5.79 -31.10 0.30
CA THR A 45 -5.16 -29.88 0.80
C THR A 45 -3.72 -29.82 0.33
N ILE A 46 -3.30 -28.69 -0.23
CA ILE A 46 -1.91 -28.44 -0.60
C ILE A 46 -1.32 -27.49 0.43
N ARG A 47 -0.34 -27.98 1.20
CA ARG A 47 0.34 -27.18 2.22
C ARG A 47 1.71 -26.76 1.69
N VAL A 48 1.96 -25.46 1.69
CA VAL A 48 3.26 -24.89 1.35
C VAL A 48 4.00 -24.65 2.65
N ASN A 49 5.10 -25.37 2.84
CA ASN A 49 5.89 -25.28 4.06
C ASN A 49 7.08 -24.35 3.86
N GLY A 50 7.30 -23.52 4.87
CA GLY A 50 8.49 -22.73 5.06
C GLY A 50 9.66 -23.56 5.54
N ARG A 51 10.81 -22.90 5.61
CA ARG A 51 12.11 -23.54 5.86
C ARG A 51 12.32 -23.94 7.31
N ASP A 52 11.51 -23.40 8.21
CA ASP A 52 11.37 -23.79 9.61
C ASP A 52 10.37 -24.93 9.82
N GLY A 53 9.76 -25.43 8.74
CA GLY A 53 8.69 -26.41 8.77
C GLY A 53 7.32 -25.83 9.13
N GLN A 54 7.20 -24.51 9.32
CA GLN A 54 5.91 -23.86 9.52
C GLN A 54 5.23 -23.62 8.18
N GLN A 55 3.90 -23.74 8.18
CA GLN A 55 3.11 -23.58 6.98
C GLN A 55 2.98 -22.10 6.61
N ILE A 56 3.46 -21.74 5.41
CA ILE A 56 3.42 -20.37 4.88
C ILE A 56 2.11 -20.12 4.11
N SER A 57 1.62 -21.12 3.39
CA SER A 57 0.38 -21.01 2.61
C SER A 57 -0.39 -22.33 2.54
N ILE A 58 -1.68 -22.23 2.27
CA ILE A 58 -2.60 -23.34 2.03
C ILE A 58 -3.34 -23.08 0.72
N GLY A 59 -3.36 -24.07 -0.15
CA GLY A 59 -4.28 -24.15 -1.28
C GLY A 59 -5.08 -25.45 -1.25
N THR A 60 -5.96 -25.60 -2.23
CA THR A 60 -6.73 -26.81 -2.47
C THR A 60 -6.33 -27.43 -3.82
N GLY A 61 -6.44 -28.74 -3.92
CA GLY A 61 -6.44 -29.46 -5.18
C GLY A 61 -7.54 -30.52 -5.17
N PHE A 62 -7.74 -31.20 -6.28
CA PHE A 62 -8.67 -32.33 -6.34
C PHE A 62 -8.17 -33.40 -7.30
N VAL A 63 -8.48 -34.64 -6.96
CA VAL A 63 -8.07 -35.83 -7.71
C VAL A 63 -8.94 -35.94 -8.97
N ILE A 64 -8.29 -36.05 -10.13
CA ILE A 64 -8.95 -36.15 -11.45
C ILE A 64 -8.75 -37.51 -12.15
N ASP A 65 -7.83 -38.34 -11.65
CA ASP A 65 -7.73 -39.75 -12.03
C ASP A 65 -7.46 -40.63 -10.80
N THR A 66 -7.89 -41.89 -10.84
CA THR A 66 -7.70 -42.85 -9.74
C THR A 66 -6.23 -43.25 -9.55
N MET A 67 -5.34 -42.85 -10.47
CA MET A 67 -3.91 -43.15 -10.50
C MET A 67 -3.05 -42.00 -9.93
N GLY A 68 -3.63 -41.12 -9.12
CA GLY A 68 -2.89 -40.09 -8.40
C GLY A 68 -2.59 -38.82 -9.20
N LEU A 69 -3.44 -38.42 -10.14
CA LEU A 69 -3.35 -37.09 -10.78
C LEU A 69 -4.26 -36.09 -10.07
N ILE A 70 -3.68 -34.97 -9.64
CA ILE A 70 -4.36 -33.92 -8.90
C ILE A 70 -4.28 -32.60 -9.67
N ALA A 71 -5.41 -31.93 -9.82
CA ALA A 71 -5.52 -30.59 -10.38
C ALA A 71 -5.46 -29.53 -9.27
N THR A 72 -4.81 -28.41 -9.55
CA THR A 72 -4.76 -27.22 -8.69
C THR A 72 -4.37 -25.98 -9.51
N ASN A 73 -4.21 -24.82 -8.86
CA ASN A 73 -3.63 -23.64 -9.51
C ASN A 73 -2.10 -23.65 -9.53
N PHE A 74 -1.53 -23.00 -10.54
CA PHE A 74 -0.08 -22.86 -10.65
C PHE A 74 0.51 -21.98 -9.55
N HIS A 75 -0.18 -20.92 -9.13
CA HIS A 75 0.27 -20.06 -8.04
C HIS A 75 0.38 -20.84 -6.73
N VAL A 76 -0.58 -21.73 -6.41
CA VAL A 76 -0.57 -22.54 -5.18
C VAL A 76 0.75 -23.33 -5.03
N ILE A 77 1.28 -23.88 -6.12
CA ILE A 77 2.51 -24.70 -6.11
C ILE A 77 3.80 -23.89 -6.36
N THR A 78 3.66 -22.57 -6.52
CA THR A 78 4.77 -21.63 -6.72
C THR A 78 4.88 -20.54 -5.66
N GLU A 79 3.87 -20.39 -4.79
CA GLU A 79 3.92 -19.56 -3.58
C GLU A 79 5.05 -19.96 -2.63
N GLY A 80 5.47 -21.23 -2.66
CA GLY A 80 6.66 -21.70 -1.96
C GLY A 80 7.00 -23.14 -2.34
N ARG A 81 8.25 -23.52 -2.07
CA ARG A 81 8.77 -24.87 -2.27
C ARG A 81 9.62 -25.25 -1.05
N PRO A 82 9.44 -26.44 -0.46
CA PRO A 82 8.56 -27.55 -0.88
C PRO A 82 7.08 -27.39 -0.49
N PHE A 83 6.20 -28.17 -1.12
CA PHE A 83 4.79 -28.33 -0.74
C PHE A 83 4.42 -29.81 -0.54
N THR A 84 3.31 -30.07 0.16
CA THR A 84 2.79 -31.43 0.42
C THR A 84 1.31 -31.52 0.07
N VAL A 85 0.88 -32.69 -0.37
CA VAL A 85 -0.54 -33.00 -0.66
C VAL A 85 -1.09 -33.88 0.46
N GLU A 86 -2.18 -33.45 1.11
CA GLU A 86 -2.87 -34.18 2.18
C GLU A 86 -4.31 -34.47 1.75
N LEU A 87 -4.73 -35.74 1.79
CA LEU A 87 -6.13 -36.14 1.59
C LEU A 87 -7.00 -35.87 2.84
N PRO A 88 -8.33 -35.84 2.73
CA PRO A 88 -9.23 -35.66 3.88
C PRO A 88 -9.07 -36.75 4.96
N SER A 89 -8.60 -37.94 4.57
CA SER A 89 -8.26 -39.03 5.50
C SER A 89 -7.06 -38.71 6.41
N GLY A 90 -6.31 -37.64 6.12
CA GLY A 90 -5.03 -37.30 6.76
C GLY A 90 -3.82 -37.98 6.11
N ARG A 91 -4.03 -38.80 5.06
CA ARG A 91 -2.93 -39.42 4.31
C ARG A 91 -2.18 -38.34 3.53
N ILE A 92 -0.87 -38.23 3.76
CA ILE A 92 0.03 -37.37 2.97
C ILE A 92 0.51 -38.17 1.78
N LEU A 93 0.31 -37.64 0.57
CA LEU A 93 0.74 -38.26 -0.68
C LEU A 93 2.05 -37.59 -1.15
N PRO A 94 3.17 -38.33 -1.29
CA PRO A 94 4.39 -37.82 -1.87
C PRO A 94 4.15 -37.31 -3.29
N VAL A 95 4.64 -36.11 -3.62
CA VAL A 95 4.56 -35.58 -4.98
C VAL A 95 5.72 -36.14 -5.80
N LEU A 96 5.42 -36.81 -6.90
CA LEU A 96 6.40 -37.39 -7.81
C LEU A 96 6.86 -36.40 -8.88
N ALA A 97 5.90 -35.65 -9.44
CA ALA A 97 6.16 -34.67 -10.48
C ALA A 97 5.07 -33.59 -10.55
N VAL A 98 5.45 -32.43 -11.07
CA VAL A 98 4.48 -31.53 -11.72
C VAL A 98 4.34 -32.05 -13.15
N GLU A 99 3.27 -32.80 -13.40
CA GLU A 99 2.99 -33.51 -14.66
C GLU A 99 2.87 -32.54 -15.84
N SER A 100 2.15 -31.44 -15.60
CA SER A 100 2.07 -30.32 -16.52
C SER A 100 1.68 -29.05 -15.76
N SER A 101 2.03 -27.89 -16.33
CA SER A 101 1.62 -26.60 -15.78
C SER A 101 1.43 -25.59 -16.89
N ASP A 102 0.46 -24.71 -16.69
CA ASP A 102 0.19 -23.57 -17.56
C ASP A 102 0.17 -22.30 -16.71
N ARG A 103 1.22 -21.50 -16.87
CA ARG A 103 1.34 -20.23 -16.16
C ARG A 103 0.34 -19.18 -16.64
N ALA A 104 -0.04 -19.21 -17.92
CA ALA A 104 -0.95 -18.23 -18.49
C ALA A 104 -2.38 -18.45 -17.99
N ASN A 105 -2.79 -19.71 -17.86
CA ASN A 105 -4.11 -20.07 -17.34
C ASN A 105 -4.12 -20.37 -15.83
N ASP A 106 -2.97 -20.27 -15.17
CA ASP A 106 -2.78 -20.54 -13.75
C ASP A 106 -3.29 -21.93 -13.30
N LEU A 107 -2.92 -22.96 -14.06
CA LEU A 107 -3.29 -24.36 -13.81
C LEU A 107 -2.05 -25.24 -13.65
N ALA A 108 -2.16 -26.26 -12.79
CA ALA A 108 -1.14 -27.28 -12.65
C ALA A 108 -1.76 -28.67 -12.41
N LEU A 109 -1.11 -29.69 -12.97
CA LEU A 109 -1.38 -31.10 -12.72
C LEU A 109 -0.20 -31.70 -11.95
N LEU A 110 -0.51 -32.37 -10.85
CA LEU A 110 0.44 -33.00 -9.95
C LEU A 110 0.28 -34.51 -10.02
N ARG A 111 1.38 -35.23 -10.23
CA ARG A 111 1.43 -36.68 -10.05
C ARG A 111 1.89 -36.98 -8.64
N VAL A 112 1.09 -37.73 -7.90
CA VAL A 112 1.41 -38.18 -6.54
C VAL A 112 1.56 -39.69 -6.47
N ASP A 113 2.32 -40.15 -5.47
CA ASP A 113 2.44 -41.56 -5.13
C ASP A 113 1.23 -42.02 -4.32
N ILE A 114 0.63 -43.12 -4.75
CA ILE A 114 -0.59 -43.71 -4.15
C ILE A 114 -0.36 -45.12 -3.60
N ASP A 115 0.89 -45.61 -3.55
CA ASP A 115 1.24 -46.94 -3.03
C ASP A 115 0.37 -48.08 -3.63
N ASP A 116 0.02 -47.98 -4.92
CA ASP A 116 -0.87 -48.90 -5.66
C ASP A 116 -2.34 -48.99 -5.14
N GLU A 117 -2.78 -48.06 -4.30
CA GLU A 117 -4.18 -47.96 -3.84
C GLU A 117 -4.95 -46.89 -4.63
N GLU A 118 -6.02 -47.29 -5.33
CA GLU A 118 -6.89 -46.32 -6.01
C GLU A 118 -7.48 -45.32 -5.02
N ILE A 119 -7.40 -44.03 -5.38
CA ILE A 119 -7.97 -42.93 -4.60
C ILE A 119 -9.25 -42.37 -5.27
N PRO A 120 -10.22 -41.85 -4.49
CA PRO A 120 -11.43 -41.25 -5.06
C PRO A 120 -11.08 -40.10 -6.01
N SER A 121 -11.72 -40.05 -7.18
CA SER A 121 -11.53 -39.00 -8.19
C SER A 121 -12.85 -38.35 -8.60
N LEU A 122 -12.77 -37.11 -9.10
CA LEU A 122 -13.93 -36.34 -9.56
C LEU A 122 -14.11 -36.44 -11.07
N GLU A 123 -15.36 -36.52 -11.50
CA GLU A 123 -15.71 -36.45 -12.91
C GLU A 123 -15.72 -34.97 -13.39
N LEU A 124 -15.06 -34.70 -14.51
CA LEU A 124 -15.07 -33.38 -15.14
C LEU A 124 -16.34 -33.21 -15.99
N ALA A 125 -16.97 -32.05 -15.92
CA ALA A 125 -18.14 -31.74 -16.74
C ALA A 125 -17.77 -31.58 -18.22
N SER A 126 -18.75 -31.77 -19.11
CA SER A 126 -18.55 -31.59 -20.55
C SER A 126 -18.10 -30.17 -20.90
N GLN A 127 -17.43 -30.02 -22.05
CA GLN A 127 -16.79 -28.80 -22.58
C GLN A 127 -17.67 -27.54 -22.75
N SER A 128 -18.97 -27.61 -22.44
CA SER A 128 -19.89 -26.47 -22.47
C SER A 128 -19.75 -25.61 -21.22
N LEU A 129 -19.66 -24.29 -21.41
CA LEU A 129 -19.71 -23.34 -20.29
C LEU A 129 -21.05 -23.43 -19.55
N PRO A 130 -21.06 -23.25 -18.23
CA PRO A 130 -22.27 -23.35 -17.44
C PRO A 130 -23.17 -22.13 -17.66
N SER A 131 -24.49 -22.34 -17.63
CA SER A 131 -25.47 -21.27 -17.78
C SER A 131 -25.45 -20.29 -16.60
N GLN A 132 -25.56 -19.00 -16.90
CA GLN A 132 -25.73 -17.95 -15.89
C GLN A 132 -26.93 -18.24 -14.99
N GLY A 133 -26.79 -17.96 -13.68
CA GLY A 133 -27.81 -18.23 -12.67
C GLY A 133 -27.82 -19.66 -12.13
N SER A 134 -27.04 -20.57 -12.71
CA SER A 134 -26.86 -21.92 -12.17
C SER A 134 -26.26 -21.88 -10.77
N ARG A 135 -26.84 -22.68 -9.86
CA ARG A 135 -26.27 -22.89 -8.52
C ARG A 135 -25.06 -23.82 -8.59
N VAL A 136 -24.11 -23.58 -7.69
CA VAL A 136 -22.82 -24.26 -7.66
C VAL A 136 -22.33 -24.45 -6.23
N LEU A 137 -21.43 -25.41 -6.05
CA LEU A 137 -20.66 -25.59 -4.82
C LEU A 137 -19.17 -25.39 -5.09
N ALA A 138 -18.48 -24.68 -4.21
CA ALA A 138 -17.04 -24.62 -4.16
C ALA A 138 -16.54 -25.40 -2.94
N PHE A 139 -15.48 -26.19 -3.14
CA PHE A 139 -14.84 -26.96 -2.09
C PHE A 139 -13.43 -26.41 -1.85
N GLY A 140 -13.05 -26.28 -0.58
CA GLY A 140 -11.73 -25.81 -0.21
C GLY A 140 -11.41 -26.00 1.26
N ASN A 141 -10.20 -25.63 1.64
CA ASN A 141 -9.73 -25.68 3.02
C ASN A 141 -9.29 -24.29 3.52
N PRO A 142 -10.23 -23.34 3.70
CA PRO A 142 -9.91 -22.02 4.22
C PRO A 142 -9.42 -22.13 5.67
N LEU A 143 -8.28 -21.49 5.97
CA LEU A 143 -7.71 -21.39 7.33
C LEU A 143 -7.40 -22.73 8.03
N GLY A 144 -7.28 -23.84 7.29
CA GLY A 144 -7.03 -25.17 7.86
C GLY A 144 -8.26 -25.83 8.51
N MET A 145 -9.46 -25.25 8.34
CA MET A 145 -10.72 -25.88 8.72
C MET A 145 -11.09 -26.93 7.65
N ARG A 146 -10.84 -28.20 7.97
CA ARG A 146 -11.14 -29.35 7.08
C ARG A 146 -12.60 -29.29 6.57
N ASP A 147 -12.77 -29.61 5.29
CA ASP A 147 -14.07 -29.83 4.64
C ASP A 147 -14.99 -28.60 4.50
N SER A 148 -14.45 -27.42 4.19
CA SER A 148 -15.29 -26.25 3.94
C SER A 148 -16.00 -26.34 2.58
N VAL A 149 -17.31 -26.14 2.61
CA VAL A 149 -18.17 -26.14 1.44
C VAL A 149 -18.91 -24.81 1.38
N VAL A 150 -18.74 -24.09 0.27
CA VAL A 150 -19.41 -22.82 0.01
C VAL A 150 -20.41 -23.00 -1.13
N THR A 151 -21.62 -22.48 -0.95
CA THR A 151 -22.66 -22.49 -2.00
C THR A 151 -22.82 -21.09 -2.60
N GLY A 152 -23.08 -21.03 -3.91
CA GLY A 152 -23.35 -19.77 -4.60
C GLY A 152 -24.00 -19.97 -5.97
N ILE A 153 -23.89 -18.94 -6.80
CA ILE A 153 -24.41 -18.93 -8.17
C ILE A 153 -23.36 -18.43 -9.16
N ILE A 154 -23.50 -18.83 -10.42
CA ILE A 154 -22.75 -18.27 -11.54
C ILE A 154 -23.37 -16.94 -11.92
N SER A 155 -22.61 -15.86 -11.71
CA SER A 155 -23.05 -14.49 -11.98
C SER A 155 -22.93 -14.12 -13.45
N ALA A 156 -21.84 -14.53 -14.10
CA ALA A 156 -21.57 -14.27 -15.53
C ALA A 156 -20.40 -15.15 -16.02
N ILE A 157 -20.20 -15.18 -17.33
CA ILE A 157 -18.92 -15.57 -17.95
C ILE A 157 -18.25 -14.27 -18.41
N GLN A 158 -17.02 -14.04 -17.99
CA GLN A 158 -16.25 -12.83 -18.29
C GLN A 158 -14.98 -13.18 -19.05
N ASN A 159 -14.49 -12.23 -19.84
CA ASN A 159 -13.14 -12.29 -20.39
C ASN A 159 -12.27 -11.28 -19.63
N ILE A 160 -11.31 -11.77 -18.86
CA ILE A 160 -10.39 -10.98 -18.05
C ILE A 160 -8.99 -11.17 -18.62
N GLU A 161 -8.38 -10.09 -19.10
CA GLU A 161 -7.03 -10.10 -19.69
C GLU A 161 -6.84 -11.11 -20.83
N GLY A 162 -7.89 -11.42 -21.59
CA GLY A 162 -7.86 -12.39 -22.68
C GLY A 162 -8.20 -13.82 -22.26
N GLN A 163 -8.41 -14.08 -20.96
CA GLN A 163 -8.78 -15.39 -20.41
C GLN A 163 -10.27 -15.43 -20.07
N GLU A 164 -10.96 -16.48 -20.49
CA GLU A 164 -12.35 -16.71 -20.14
C GLU A 164 -12.46 -17.28 -18.72
N MET A 165 -13.25 -16.62 -17.86
CA MET A 165 -13.44 -16.96 -16.45
C MET A 165 -14.93 -17.04 -16.08
N ILE A 166 -15.25 -17.94 -15.15
CA ILE A 166 -16.58 -18.06 -14.53
C ILE A 166 -16.62 -17.10 -13.35
N GLN A 167 -17.47 -16.08 -13.42
CA GLN A 167 -17.69 -15.13 -12.33
C GLN A 167 -18.74 -15.71 -11.36
N LEU A 168 -18.43 -15.67 -10.07
CA LEU A 168 -19.19 -16.29 -8.99
C LEU A 168 -19.68 -15.25 -7.99
N ALA A 169 -20.93 -15.36 -7.55
CA ALA A 169 -21.44 -14.65 -6.37
C ALA A 169 -21.42 -15.62 -5.18
N MET A 170 -20.29 -15.66 -4.49
CA MET A 170 -20.07 -16.43 -3.26
C MET A 170 -18.84 -15.92 -2.52
N PRO A 171 -18.79 -16.07 -1.17
CA PRO A 171 -17.60 -15.72 -0.41
C PRO A 171 -16.43 -16.65 -0.75
N ILE A 172 -15.36 -16.11 -1.31
CA ILE A 172 -14.10 -16.82 -1.56
C ILE A 172 -13.06 -16.32 -0.55
N GLN A 173 -12.32 -17.23 0.08
CA GLN A 173 -11.29 -16.94 1.07
C GLN A 173 -9.96 -17.63 0.67
N PRO A 174 -8.82 -17.16 1.19
CA PRO A 174 -7.54 -17.87 1.07
C PRO A 174 -7.69 -19.33 1.52
N GLY A 175 -7.18 -20.27 0.73
CA GLY A 175 -7.35 -21.71 0.93
C GLY A 175 -8.37 -22.38 0.01
N ASN A 176 -9.27 -21.62 -0.65
CA ASN A 176 -10.17 -22.17 -1.68
C ASN A 176 -9.53 -22.27 -3.06
N SER A 177 -8.46 -21.50 -3.32
CA SER A 177 -7.76 -21.50 -4.61
C SER A 177 -7.22 -22.88 -4.96
N GLY A 178 -7.46 -23.29 -6.21
CA GLY A 178 -7.18 -24.62 -6.75
C GLY A 178 -8.26 -25.66 -6.46
N GLY A 179 -9.28 -25.33 -5.67
CA GLY A 179 -10.39 -26.23 -5.34
C GLY A 179 -11.44 -26.36 -6.46
N PRO A 180 -12.20 -27.47 -6.48
CA PRO A 180 -13.18 -27.71 -7.52
C PRO A 180 -14.46 -26.89 -7.30
N LEU A 181 -14.95 -26.28 -8.39
CA LEU A 181 -16.30 -25.74 -8.52
C LEU A 181 -17.17 -26.80 -9.20
N VAL A 182 -18.23 -27.25 -8.55
CA VAL A 182 -19.09 -28.35 -9.04
C VAL A 182 -20.56 -27.94 -9.21
N ASP A 183 -21.24 -28.65 -10.10
CA ASP A 183 -22.67 -28.53 -10.34
C ASP A 183 -23.53 -29.39 -9.38
N SER A 184 -24.83 -29.45 -9.64
CA SER A 184 -25.79 -30.23 -8.85
C SER A 184 -25.61 -31.75 -8.92
N GLN A 185 -24.85 -32.23 -9.90
CA GLN A 185 -24.51 -33.64 -10.10
C GLN A 185 -23.16 -34.00 -9.44
N GLY A 186 -22.42 -33.00 -8.96
CA GLY A 186 -21.07 -33.18 -8.42
C GLY A 186 -19.98 -33.23 -9.49
N LYS A 187 -20.28 -32.83 -10.73
CA LYS A 187 -19.27 -32.75 -11.80
C LYS A 187 -18.52 -31.42 -11.73
N VAL A 188 -17.21 -31.46 -11.96
CA VAL A 188 -16.36 -30.26 -11.91
C VAL A 188 -16.57 -29.42 -13.15
N ILE A 189 -17.04 -28.19 -12.97
CA ILE A 189 -17.26 -27.21 -14.04
C ILE A 189 -16.19 -26.12 -14.08
N GLY A 190 -15.40 -25.97 -13.00
CA GLY A 190 -14.29 -25.05 -12.94
C GLY A 190 -13.37 -25.24 -11.74
N ILE A 191 -12.31 -24.44 -11.69
CA ILE A 191 -11.29 -24.44 -10.64
C ILE A 191 -11.24 -23.04 -10.03
N ILE A 192 -11.49 -22.92 -8.72
CA ILE A 192 -11.48 -21.62 -8.02
C ILE A 192 -10.09 -20.99 -8.12
N ASN A 193 -9.99 -19.72 -8.51
CA ASN A 193 -8.71 -19.04 -8.73
C ASN A 193 -8.51 -17.85 -7.78
N MET A 194 -9.30 -16.78 -7.97
CA MET A 194 -9.07 -15.48 -7.33
C MET A 194 -10.36 -14.86 -6.78
N LYS A 195 -10.19 -13.97 -5.80
CA LYS A 195 -11.22 -13.11 -5.23
C LYS A 195 -11.13 -11.72 -5.88
N SER A 196 -12.27 -11.05 -6.08
CA SER A 196 -12.28 -9.65 -6.54
C SER A 196 -11.64 -8.72 -5.51
N ALA A 197 -10.81 -7.78 -5.97
CA ALA A 197 -10.24 -6.71 -5.14
C ALA A 197 -11.23 -5.57 -4.86
N ILE A 198 -12.39 -5.56 -5.53
CA ILE A 198 -13.39 -4.48 -5.49
C ILE A 198 -14.62 -4.89 -4.65
N ASP A 199 -14.99 -6.18 -4.66
CA ASP A 199 -16.17 -6.70 -3.95
C ASP A 199 -15.84 -8.02 -3.25
N ASP A 200 -16.04 -8.06 -1.94
CA ASP A 200 -15.75 -9.22 -1.10
C ASP A 200 -16.59 -10.47 -1.42
N ASN A 201 -17.74 -10.30 -2.09
CA ASN A 201 -18.66 -11.39 -2.42
C ASN A 201 -18.52 -11.90 -3.86
N LEU A 202 -17.49 -11.43 -4.59
CA LEU A 202 -17.23 -11.81 -5.96
C LEU A 202 -15.97 -12.67 -6.08
N GLY A 203 -16.11 -13.83 -6.71
CA GLY A 203 -15.01 -14.76 -7.00
C GLY A 203 -14.93 -15.12 -8.47
N PHE A 204 -13.79 -15.69 -8.87
CA PHE A 204 -13.55 -16.16 -10.23
C PHE A 204 -13.02 -17.59 -10.23
N ALA A 205 -13.51 -18.38 -11.18
CA ALA A 205 -13.05 -19.74 -11.43
C ALA A 205 -12.65 -19.93 -12.90
N ILE A 206 -11.61 -20.72 -13.11
CA ILE A 206 -11.15 -21.15 -14.43
C ILE A 206 -12.10 -22.23 -14.96
N PRO A 207 -12.66 -22.10 -16.18
CA PRO A 207 -13.48 -23.14 -16.79
C PRO A 207 -12.73 -24.48 -16.92
N VAL A 208 -13.39 -25.59 -16.59
CA VAL A 208 -12.77 -26.94 -16.59
C VAL A 208 -12.17 -27.34 -17.94
N LYS A 209 -12.67 -26.81 -19.06
CA LYS A 209 -12.10 -27.05 -20.40
C LYS A 209 -10.62 -26.72 -20.52
N GLN A 210 -10.12 -25.74 -19.75
CA GLN A 210 -8.70 -25.37 -19.76
C GLN A 210 -7.83 -26.46 -19.11
N LEU A 211 -8.39 -27.20 -18.15
CA LEU A 211 -7.73 -28.33 -17.50
C LEU A 211 -7.58 -29.52 -18.46
N ASP A 212 -8.59 -29.79 -19.29
CA ASP A 212 -8.51 -30.83 -20.32
C ASP A 212 -7.42 -30.53 -21.35
N ALA A 213 -7.31 -29.28 -21.80
CA ALA A 213 -6.23 -28.87 -22.69
C ALA A 213 -4.84 -29.07 -22.06
N LEU A 214 -4.70 -28.81 -20.76
CA LEU A 214 -3.46 -29.02 -20.02
C LEU A 214 -3.10 -30.51 -19.84
N ARG A 215 -4.10 -31.39 -19.79
CA ARG A 215 -3.91 -32.85 -19.69
C ARG A 215 -3.26 -33.44 -20.96
N GLU A 216 -3.56 -32.87 -22.12
CA GLU A 216 -3.02 -33.33 -23.41
C GLU A 216 -1.56 -32.92 -23.66
N VAL A 217 -1.03 -31.94 -22.91
CA VAL A 217 0.31 -31.35 -23.11
C VAL A 217 1.27 -31.73 -21.97
N SER A 218 1.31 -33.02 -21.60
CA SER A 218 2.18 -33.51 -20.51
C SER A 218 3.66 -33.15 -20.76
N ASN A 219 4.31 -32.58 -19.74
CA ASN A 219 5.74 -32.25 -19.71
C ASN A 219 6.23 -32.36 -18.26
N PRO A 220 6.45 -33.59 -17.76
CA PRO A 220 6.63 -33.83 -16.35
C PRO A 220 7.97 -33.26 -15.86
N VAL A 221 7.90 -32.40 -14.86
CA VAL A 221 9.06 -31.95 -14.09
C VAL A 221 9.09 -32.73 -12.79
N LEU A 222 10.09 -33.60 -12.63
CA LEU A 222 10.30 -34.36 -11.39
C LEU A 222 10.29 -33.41 -10.19
N TYR A 223 9.62 -33.82 -9.11
CA TYR A 223 9.41 -32.98 -7.94
C TYR A 223 10.73 -32.52 -7.31
N GLU A 224 11.74 -33.39 -7.27
CA GLU A 224 13.10 -33.02 -6.86
C GLU A 224 13.67 -31.88 -7.70
N ARG A 225 13.50 -31.88 -9.03
CA ARG A 225 13.94 -30.76 -9.87
C ARG A 225 13.06 -29.52 -9.72
N TRP A 226 11.77 -29.71 -9.45
CA TRP A 226 10.83 -28.63 -9.18
C TRP A 226 11.22 -27.82 -7.96
N ILE A 227 11.57 -28.47 -6.84
CA ILE A 227 11.98 -27.78 -5.62
C ILE A 227 13.26 -26.94 -5.81
N HIS A 228 14.16 -27.32 -6.73
CA HIS A 228 15.40 -26.58 -7.02
C HIS A 228 15.27 -25.53 -8.13
N LEU A 229 14.16 -25.48 -8.88
CA LEU A 229 14.00 -24.55 -10.00
C LEU A 229 14.05 -23.09 -9.54
N GLY A 230 15.06 -22.35 -10.02
CA GLY A 230 15.27 -20.94 -9.68
C GLY A 230 16.17 -20.69 -8.47
N HIS A 231 16.61 -21.73 -7.75
CA HIS A 231 17.63 -21.60 -6.70
C HIS A 231 18.98 -21.18 -7.29
N VAL A 232 19.86 -20.64 -6.45
CA VAL A 232 21.26 -20.42 -6.82
C VAL A 232 21.92 -21.74 -7.25
N ASN A 233 22.82 -21.67 -8.22
CA ASN A 233 23.58 -22.85 -8.66
C ASN A 233 24.37 -23.43 -7.49
N GLU A 234 23.96 -24.58 -6.97
CA GLU A 234 24.57 -25.22 -5.81
C GLU A 234 26.02 -25.65 -6.06
N ASN A 235 26.48 -25.74 -7.31
CA ASN A 235 27.90 -25.95 -7.62
C ASN A 235 28.75 -24.69 -7.39
N GLU A 236 28.13 -23.50 -7.45
CA GLU A 236 28.80 -22.21 -7.27
C GLU A 236 28.57 -21.63 -5.87
N TRP A 237 27.41 -21.89 -5.28
CA TRP A 237 26.93 -21.22 -4.07
C TRP A 237 26.52 -22.19 -2.97
N PHE A 238 26.69 -21.74 -1.73
CA PHE A 238 26.28 -22.44 -0.52
C PHE A 238 25.50 -21.49 0.39
N PRO A 239 24.14 -21.52 0.33
CA PRO A 239 23.29 -20.74 1.23
C PRO A 239 23.37 -21.20 2.68
N VAL A 240 23.41 -20.24 3.62
CA VAL A 240 23.41 -20.47 5.06
C VAL A 240 22.35 -19.59 5.72
N PHE A 241 21.77 -20.08 6.81
CA PHE A 241 20.74 -19.41 7.61
C PHE A 241 19.42 -19.12 6.87
N GLY A 242 18.95 -20.04 6.03
CA GLY A 242 17.52 -20.14 5.76
C GLY A 242 16.84 -19.05 4.92
N ALA A 243 17.48 -17.97 4.45
CA ALA A 243 16.82 -17.05 3.50
C ALA A 243 16.80 -17.60 2.06
N THR A 244 15.79 -17.23 1.26
CA THR A 244 15.62 -17.71 -0.12
C THR A 244 16.55 -17.04 -1.10
N TRP A 245 17.47 -17.82 -1.67
CA TRP A 245 18.43 -17.36 -2.67
C TRP A 245 18.08 -17.94 -4.03
N THR A 246 17.78 -17.06 -4.98
CA THR A 246 17.44 -17.43 -6.36
C THR A 246 18.42 -16.81 -7.35
N GLN A 247 18.60 -17.42 -8.52
CA GLN A 247 19.51 -16.92 -9.55
C GLN A 247 18.82 -16.86 -10.92
N ARG A 248 18.89 -15.69 -11.58
CA ARG A 248 18.33 -15.45 -12.94
C ARG A 248 19.25 -14.52 -13.72
N GLY A 249 19.70 -14.94 -14.90
CA GLY A 249 20.48 -14.08 -15.82
C GLY A 249 21.75 -13.47 -15.20
N GLY A 250 22.44 -14.19 -14.30
CA GLY A 250 23.61 -13.70 -13.57
C GLY A 250 23.31 -12.77 -12.39
N MET A 251 22.03 -12.56 -12.07
CA MET A 251 21.56 -11.86 -10.88
C MET A 251 21.18 -12.87 -9.80
N ILE A 252 21.54 -12.59 -8.55
CA ILE A 252 21.18 -13.37 -7.36
C ILE A 252 20.24 -12.52 -6.52
N MET A 253 19.07 -13.05 -6.17
CA MET A 253 18.05 -12.37 -5.36
C MET A 253 17.92 -13.09 -4.02
N ALA A 254 17.89 -12.33 -2.92
CA ALA A 254 17.64 -12.86 -1.59
C ALA A 254 16.27 -12.40 -1.08
N ARG A 255 15.44 -13.32 -0.59
CA ARG A 255 14.07 -13.05 -0.10
C ARG A 255 13.79 -13.81 1.20
N GLY A 256 12.88 -13.28 2.01
CA GLY A 256 12.54 -13.84 3.33
C GLY A 256 13.63 -13.63 4.38
N GLU A 257 13.26 -13.77 5.66
CA GLU A 257 14.16 -13.54 6.79
C GLU A 257 15.13 -14.72 7.00
N GLY A 258 16.37 -14.42 7.37
CA GLY A 258 17.35 -15.44 7.72
C GLY A 258 17.20 -15.93 9.16
N SER A 259 17.60 -17.17 9.45
CA SER A 259 17.56 -17.74 10.80
C SER A 259 18.72 -17.30 11.70
N GLY A 260 19.69 -16.54 11.18
CA GLY A 260 20.79 -15.98 11.95
C GLY A 260 20.40 -14.72 12.71
N PHE A 261 21.24 -14.30 13.66
CA PHE A 261 21.04 -13.08 14.44
C PHE A 261 20.74 -11.85 13.57
N GLY A 262 19.66 -11.13 13.91
CA GLY A 262 19.21 -9.94 13.16
C GLY A 262 18.62 -10.27 11.79
N GLY A 263 18.03 -11.46 11.62
CA GLY A 263 17.50 -11.94 10.34
C GLY A 263 18.59 -12.28 9.32
N ARG A 264 19.80 -12.58 9.80
CA ARG A 264 21.00 -12.74 8.97
C ARG A 264 20.90 -13.99 8.09
N ALA A 265 21.24 -13.85 6.82
CA ALA A 265 21.50 -14.96 5.91
C ALA A 265 22.72 -14.73 5.01
N LEU A 266 23.41 -15.83 4.69
CA LEU A 266 24.61 -15.81 3.86
C LEU A 266 24.37 -16.64 2.59
N CYS A 267 25.05 -16.26 1.50
CA CYS A 267 25.22 -17.08 0.31
C CYS A 267 26.70 -17.09 -0.03
N LEU A 268 27.39 -18.17 0.35
CA LEU A 268 28.84 -18.26 0.25
C LEU A 268 29.26 -18.86 -1.08
N ALA A 269 30.27 -18.28 -1.71
CA ALA A 269 30.82 -18.82 -2.95
C ALA A 269 31.67 -20.06 -2.63
N LYS A 270 31.48 -21.15 -3.39
CA LYS A 270 32.28 -22.39 -3.26
C LYS A 270 33.67 -22.26 -3.86
N SER A 271 33.94 -21.20 -4.62
CA SER A 271 35.28 -20.90 -5.15
C SER A 271 36.28 -20.66 -4.02
N LYS A 272 37.49 -21.18 -4.17
CA LYS A 272 38.57 -20.96 -3.19
C LYS A 272 38.89 -19.47 -3.04
N THR A 273 38.86 -18.97 -1.81
CA THR A 273 39.35 -17.62 -1.48
C THR A 273 40.87 -17.56 -1.74
N PRO A 274 41.37 -16.58 -2.50
CA PRO A 274 42.81 -16.39 -2.72
C PRO A 274 43.57 -16.05 -1.44
N ASP A 275 44.88 -16.25 -1.45
CA ASP A 275 45.76 -15.73 -0.39
C ASP A 275 45.82 -14.19 -0.45
N THR A 276 46.10 -13.56 0.68
CA THR A 276 46.23 -12.08 0.74
C THR A 276 47.49 -11.61 -0.01
N PRO A 277 47.42 -10.48 -0.77
CA PRO A 277 46.28 -9.57 -0.89
C PRO A 277 45.24 -10.01 -1.93
N PHE A 278 43.97 -9.77 -1.63
CA PHE A 278 42.87 -9.99 -2.57
C PHE A 278 41.74 -8.98 -2.36
N GLU A 279 40.82 -8.93 -3.31
CA GLU A 279 39.67 -8.04 -3.34
C GLU A 279 38.39 -8.83 -3.61
N ILE A 280 37.29 -8.34 -3.06
CA ILE A 280 35.94 -8.85 -3.29
C ILE A 280 35.11 -7.68 -3.78
N ALA A 281 34.32 -7.87 -4.83
CA ALA A 281 33.38 -6.86 -5.31
C ALA A 281 32.01 -7.47 -5.61
N VAL A 282 30.96 -6.69 -5.40
CA VAL A 282 29.60 -7.03 -5.82
C VAL A 282 28.83 -5.76 -6.15
N ARG A 283 27.89 -5.86 -7.10
CA ARG A 283 26.84 -4.84 -7.24
C ARG A 283 25.61 -5.26 -6.46
N VAL A 284 25.15 -4.40 -5.56
CA VAL A 284 23.95 -4.61 -4.74
C VAL A 284 22.95 -3.48 -5.00
N ARG A 285 21.67 -3.81 -5.06
CA ARG A 285 20.55 -2.87 -5.05
C ARG A 285 19.53 -3.35 -4.02
N MET A 286 18.93 -2.42 -3.29
CA MET A 286 17.86 -2.70 -2.34
C MET A 286 16.76 -1.65 -2.52
N ASP A 287 15.51 -2.08 -2.48
CA ASP A 287 14.37 -1.17 -2.59
C ASP A 287 14.02 -0.55 -1.22
N GLN A 288 14.32 -1.25 -0.11
CA GLN A 288 14.12 -0.78 1.25
C GLN A 288 15.44 -0.61 2.00
N GLU A 289 15.66 0.59 2.55
CA GLU A 289 16.89 0.96 3.27
C GLU A 289 16.84 0.68 4.77
N THR A 290 15.68 0.25 5.30
CA THR A 290 15.49 -0.12 6.72
C THR A 290 16.27 -1.37 7.13
N GLY A 291 16.76 -2.13 6.16
CA GLY A 291 17.52 -3.35 6.37
C GLY A 291 18.99 -3.24 5.99
N ALA A 292 19.61 -4.34 5.56
CA ALA A 292 21.02 -4.36 5.18
C ALA A 292 21.37 -5.55 4.27
N ALA A 293 22.22 -5.30 3.26
CA ALA A 293 22.75 -6.35 2.40
C ALA A 293 24.05 -5.95 1.71
N GLY A 294 24.97 -6.89 1.52
CA GLY A 294 26.26 -6.62 0.89
C GLY A 294 27.21 -7.81 0.88
N ILE A 295 28.49 -7.56 1.20
CA ILE A 295 29.57 -8.54 1.13
C ILE A 295 29.77 -9.21 2.49
N ALA A 296 29.94 -10.53 2.49
CA ALA A 296 30.51 -11.29 3.59
C ALA A 296 31.90 -11.82 3.21
N PHE A 297 32.84 -11.78 4.15
CA PHE A 297 34.21 -12.29 3.93
C PHE A 297 34.83 -12.84 5.21
N HIS A 298 35.82 -13.71 5.02
CA HIS A 298 36.39 -14.53 6.10
C HIS A 298 35.31 -15.28 6.90
N SER A 299 34.29 -15.78 6.19
CA SER A 299 33.21 -16.55 6.81
C SER A 299 33.65 -17.97 7.11
N ASP A 300 33.28 -18.47 8.29
CA ASP A 300 33.45 -19.89 8.65
C ASP A 300 32.32 -20.80 8.16
N GLY A 301 31.32 -20.25 7.45
CA GLY A 301 30.12 -21.00 7.07
C GLY A 301 29.10 -21.12 8.21
N GLU A 302 29.41 -20.57 9.37
CA GLU A 302 28.56 -20.53 10.55
C GLU A 302 28.39 -19.06 10.96
N ASN A 303 28.70 -18.73 12.22
CA ASN A 303 28.34 -17.47 12.82
C ASN A 303 29.41 -16.38 12.73
N ARG A 304 30.62 -16.70 12.24
CA ARG A 304 31.74 -15.77 12.18
C ARG A 304 31.99 -15.32 10.75
N HIS A 305 32.03 -14.00 10.56
CA HIS A 305 32.41 -13.37 9.29
C HIS A 305 32.56 -11.86 9.50
N TYR A 306 33.27 -11.19 8.59
CA TYR A 306 33.08 -9.75 8.41
C TYR A 306 31.92 -9.47 7.47
N GLY A 307 31.35 -8.28 7.58
CA GLY A 307 30.35 -7.76 6.68
C GLY A 307 30.65 -6.33 6.25
N PHE A 308 30.46 -6.03 4.97
CA PHE A 308 30.47 -4.66 4.45
C PHE A 308 29.20 -4.40 3.62
N TYR A 309 28.35 -3.49 4.08
CA TYR A 309 27.02 -3.28 3.52
C TYR A 309 26.42 -1.92 3.89
N PRO A 310 25.53 -1.36 3.04
CA PRO A 310 24.62 -0.29 3.43
C PRO A 310 23.57 -0.74 4.45
N SER A 311 23.19 0.17 5.34
CA SER A 311 22.08 0.04 6.28
C SER A 311 21.62 1.43 6.71
N ASN A 312 20.33 1.74 6.61
CA ASN A 312 19.75 3.04 6.96
C ASN A 312 20.51 4.24 6.33
N GLY A 313 20.89 4.12 5.05
CA GLY A 313 21.63 5.17 4.33
C GLY A 313 23.09 5.38 4.75
N GLN A 314 23.64 4.52 5.61
CA GLN A 314 25.05 4.53 6.03
C GLN A 314 25.74 3.24 5.59
N LEU A 315 27.06 3.29 5.37
CA LEU A 315 27.86 2.10 5.11
C LEU A 315 28.51 1.61 6.39
N ARG A 316 28.41 0.31 6.65
CA ARG A 316 28.94 -0.34 7.85
C ARG A 316 29.96 -1.40 7.49
N LEU A 317 31.07 -1.39 8.22
CA LEU A 317 31.99 -2.51 8.34
C LEU A 317 31.77 -3.16 9.70
N THR A 318 31.40 -4.44 9.70
CA THR A 318 31.06 -5.18 10.92
C THR A 318 31.86 -6.47 11.04
N CYS A 319 32.07 -6.92 12.27
CA CYS A 319 32.65 -8.21 12.58
C CYS A 319 31.67 -9.03 13.42
N PHE A 320 31.28 -10.20 12.92
CA PHE A 320 30.51 -11.18 13.67
C PHE A 320 31.45 -12.26 14.21
N LYS A 321 31.36 -12.49 15.52
CA LYS A 321 32.14 -13.47 16.29
C LYS A 321 31.29 -14.64 16.78
N GLY A 322 29.97 -14.58 16.60
CA GLY A 322 29.03 -15.56 17.15
C GLY A 322 27.58 -15.29 16.80
N PRO A 323 26.64 -16.04 17.39
CA PRO A 323 25.22 -16.07 17.02
C PRO A 323 24.35 -15.03 17.75
N SER A 324 24.91 -14.08 18.50
CA SER A 324 24.13 -13.15 19.32
C SER A 324 24.62 -11.70 19.24
N VAL A 325 23.80 -10.79 19.77
CA VAL A 325 24.11 -9.35 19.89
C VAL A 325 25.42 -9.07 20.63
N TYR A 326 25.79 -9.91 21.61
CA TYR A 326 27.04 -9.77 22.38
C TYR A 326 28.28 -10.18 21.60
N SER A 327 28.09 -10.80 20.43
CA SER A 327 29.14 -11.31 19.56
C SER A 327 29.14 -10.62 18.20
N TRP A 328 28.58 -9.42 18.14
CA TRP A 328 28.53 -8.57 16.96
C TRP A 328 29.16 -7.21 17.28
N GLU A 329 30.00 -6.71 16.38
CA GLU A 329 30.72 -5.45 16.53
C GLU A 329 30.61 -4.63 15.25
N VAL A 330 30.26 -3.35 15.38
CA VAL A 330 30.36 -2.37 14.30
C VAL A 330 31.74 -1.74 14.40
N LEU A 331 32.64 -2.11 13.48
CA LEU A 331 34.01 -1.60 13.48
C LEU A 331 34.05 -0.15 13.05
N LYS A 332 33.33 0.18 11.96
CA LYS A 332 33.21 1.54 11.42
C LYS A 332 31.86 1.72 10.73
N GLU A 333 31.34 2.93 10.80
CA GLU A 333 30.13 3.36 10.12
C GLU A 333 30.35 4.76 9.53
N VAL A 334 29.89 4.98 8.30
CA VAL A 334 30.09 6.25 7.58
C VAL A 334 28.90 6.60 6.70
N ARG A 335 28.45 7.86 6.78
CA ARG A 335 27.53 8.45 5.81
C ARG A 335 28.33 9.05 4.66
N THR A 336 27.94 8.75 3.42
CA THR A 336 28.68 9.19 2.24
C THR A 336 27.75 9.51 1.08
N LYS A 337 28.03 10.61 0.38
CA LYS A 337 27.34 10.98 -0.87
C LYS A 337 27.60 10.03 -2.04
N HIS A 338 28.57 9.13 -1.88
CA HIS A 338 28.94 8.18 -2.93
C HIS A 338 28.04 6.95 -2.97
N TYR A 339 27.28 6.68 -1.91
CA TYR A 339 26.21 5.68 -1.91
C TYR A 339 24.95 6.26 -2.57
N LEU A 340 24.28 5.47 -3.40
CA LEU A 340 23.08 5.85 -4.14
C LEU A 340 21.89 4.98 -3.69
N PRO A 341 21.08 5.43 -2.71
CA PRO A 341 19.93 4.67 -2.24
C PRO A 341 18.98 4.26 -3.38
N GLY A 342 18.43 3.04 -3.34
CA GLY A 342 17.53 2.51 -4.37
C GLY A 342 18.17 2.14 -5.72
N ASP A 343 19.45 2.44 -5.94
CA ASP A 343 20.17 2.11 -7.19
C ASP A 343 21.24 1.03 -6.98
N TRP A 344 21.83 0.58 -8.08
CA TRP A 344 22.94 -0.36 -8.08
C TRP A 344 24.23 0.28 -7.58
N ASN A 345 24.65 -0.12 -6.38
CA ASN A 345 25.91 0.28 -5.78
C ASN A 345 26.94 -0.82 -5.92
N ARG A 346 28.16 -0.48 -6.36
CA ARG A 346 29.30 -1.40 -6.38
C ARG A 346 30.04 -1.32 -5.04
N LEU A 347 29.89 -2.34 -4.22
CA LEU A 347 30.68 -2.52 -3.00
C LEU A 347 31.96 -3.27 -3.35
N ARG A 348 33.07 -2.85 -2.76
CA ARG A 348 34.35 -3.54 -2.89
C ARG A 348 35.12 -3.51 -1.58
N VAL A 349 35.72 -4.62 -1.20
CA VAL A 349 36.63 -4.72 -0.06
C VAL A 349 37.98 -5.21 -0.56
N ARG A 350 39.05 -4.51 -0.21
CA ARG A 350 40.44 -4.94 -0.42
C ARG A 350 41.01 -5.40 0.91
N ILE A 351 41.53 -6.62 0.92
CA ILE A 351 42.06 -7.30 2.08
C ILE A 351 43.57 -7.44 1.89
N GLU A 352 44.33 -6.77 2.74
CA GLU A 352 45.78 -6.89 2.84
C GLU A 352 46.16 -7.38 4.24
N ALA A 353 47.43 -7.74 4.44
CA ALA A 353 47.92 -8.21 5.73
C ALA A 353 47.78 -7.11 6.81
N GLY A 354 46.69 -7.19 7.58
CA GLY A 354 46.39 -6.23 8.64
C GLY A 354 45.80 -4.90 8.19
N ASN A 355 45.21 -4.84 7.00
CA ASN A 355 44.47 -3.68 6.51
C ASN A 355 43.25 -4.13 5.68
N LEU A 356 42.09 -3.56 5.99
CA LEU A 356 40.84 -3.70 5.28
C LEU A 356 40.43 -2.33 4.71
N GLN A 357 40.32 -2.24 3.39
CA GLN A 357 39.86 -1.03 2.70
C GLN A 357 38.52 -1.28 2.02
N CYS A 358 37.48 -0.55 2.41
CA CYS A 358 36.14 -0.68 1.85
C CYS A 358 35.80 0.50 0.96
N PHE A 359 35.20 0.20 -0.18
CA PHE A 359 34.87 1.14 -1.23
C PHE A 359 33.40 1.01 -1.62
N VAL A 360 32.76 2.14 -1.88
CA VAL A 360 31.47 2.21 -2.56
C VAL A 360 31.63 3.01 -3.83
N ASN A 361 31.17 2.46 -4.95
CA ASN A 361 31.17 3.14 -6.24
C ASN A 361 32.55 3.74 -6.60
N GLY A 362 33.63 3.01 -6.29
CA GLY A 362 35.01 3.41 -6.56
C GLY A 362 35.66 4.36 -5.53
N HIS A 363 34.91 4.88 -4.57
CA HIS A 363 35.42 5.76 -3.52
C HIS A 363 35.73 4.96 -2.25
N MET A 364 36.94 5.12 -1.70
CA MET A 364 37.29 4.56 -0.39
C MET A 364 36.52 5.31 0.69
N VAL A 365 35.84 4.57 1.55
CA VAL A 365 34.98 5.15 2.60
C VAL A 365 35.31 4.66 3.99
N ILE A 366 35.91 3.47 4.11
CA ILE A 366 36.34 2.89 5.38
C ILE A 366 37.72 2.27 5.18
N GLU A 367 38.63 2.54 6.11
CA GLU A 367 39.90 1.83 6.27
C GLU A 367 39.98 1.30 7.70
N SER A 368 40.37 0.05 7.92
CA SER A 368 40.46 -0.58 9.24
C SER A 368 41.69 -1.47 9.34
N ASP A 369 42.35 -1.49 10.48
CA ASP A 369 43.50 -2.34 10.80
C ASP A 369 43.12 -3.61 11.57
N ASP A 370 41.81 -3.89 11.70
CA ASP A 370 41.26 -5.03 12.42
C ASP A 370 41.75 -6.39 11.85
N ARG A 371 42.04 -7.33 12.75
CA ARG A 371 42.60 -8.66 12.42
C ARG A 371 41.87 -9.82 13.11
N GLN A 372 40.63 -9.60 13.56
CA GLN A 372 39.86 -10.59 14.31
C GLN A 372 39.60 -11.88 13.50
N LEU A 373 39.43 -11.76 12.16
CA LEU A 373 39.30 -12.89 11.25
C LEU A 373 40.29 -12.75 10.08
N THR A 374 41.05 -13.79 9.76
CA THR A 374 42.13 -13.72 8.75
C THR A 374 41.97 -14.68 7.58
N SER A 375 41.01 -15.60 7.66
CA SER A 375 40.75 -16.62 6.64
C SER A 375 39.28 -17.03 6.65
N GLY A 376 38.80 -17.53 5.51
CA GLY A 376 37.47 -18.10 5.38
C GLY A 376 36.90 -17.88 3.99
N THR A 377 35.62 -18.12 3.86
CA THR A 377 34.90 -18.05 2.59
C THR A 377 34.31 -16.66 2.35
N CYS A 378 34.22 -16.27 1.09
CA CYS A 378 33.62 -15.01 0.65
C CYS A 378 32.21 -15.24 0.11
N GLY A 379 31.35 -14.24 0.19
CA GLY A 379 29.99 -14.36 -0.33
C GLY A 379 29.15 -13.12 -0.11
N LEU A 380 27.85 -13.34 -0.12
CA LEU A 380 26.81 -12.33 0.04
C LEU A 380 26.19 -12.44 1.42
N VAL A 381 25.72 -11.32 1.96
CA VAL A 381 24.97 -11.28 3.22
C VAL A 381 23.73 -10.40 3.07
N LYS A 382 22.65 -10.81 3.73
CA LYS A 382 21.47 -9.97 4.00
C LYS A 382 21.05 -10.09 5.46
N PHE A 383 20.26 -9.12 5.93
CA PHE A 383 19.69 -9.07 7.28
C PHE A 383 18.18 -8.81 7.20
N ARG A 384 17.46 -9.06 8.30
CA ARG A 384 16.02 -8.77 8.46
C ARG A 384 15.19 -9.29 7.28
N ASP A 385 14.12 -8.59 6.93
CA ASP A 385 13.25 -8.81 5.77
C ASP A 385 13.79 -8.18 4.47
N THR A 386 15.04 -7.70 4.43
CA THR A 386 15.57 -7.01 3.24
C THR A 386 15.55 -7.89 1.99
N GLU A 387 15.11 -7.32 0.88
CA GLU A 387 15.00 -8.03 -0.40
C GLU A 387 16.02 -7.55 -1.44
N PRO A 388 17.33 -7.79 -1.24
CA PRO A 388 18.37 -7.29 -2.14
C PRO A 388 18.42 -8.07 -3.46
N ASP A 389 18.90 -7.37 -4.47
CA ASP A 389 19.39 -7.96 -5.72
C ASP A 389 20.91 -7.77 -5.81
N PHE A 390 21.61 -8.83 -6.19
CA PHE A 390 23.06 -8.86 -6.37
C PHE A 390 23.43 -9.24 -7.80
N LYS A 391 24.50 -8.67 -8.35
CA LYS A 391 25.11 -9.13 -9.60
C LYS A 391 26.60 -8.84 -9.64
N ARG A 392 27.32 -9.52 -10.54
CA ARG A 392 28.78 -9.38 -10.71
C ARG A 392 29.52 -9.53 -9.37
N PHE A 393 29.31 -10.66 -8.69
CA PHE A 393 30.18 -11.04 -7.58
C PHE A 393 31.53 -11.49 -8.13
N GLU A 394 32.60 -10.89 -7.63
CA GLU A 394 33.96 -11.07 -8.13
C GLU A 394 34.91 -11.23 -6.93
N VAL A 395 35.87 -12.16 -7.05
CA VAL A 395 37.01 -12.30 -6.13
C VAL A 395 38.28 -12.32 -6.97
N GLY A 396 39.24 -11.46 -6.67
CA GLY A 396 40.45 -11.30 -7.49
C GLY A 396 41.51 -10.43 -6.83
N VAL A 397 42.53 -10.02 -7.57
CA VAL A 397 43.66 -9.22 -7.01
C VAL A 397 43.50 -7.73 -7.28
N ASN A 398 42.79 -7.35 -8.35
CA ASN A 398 42.50 -5.96 -8.71
C ASN A 398 41.12 -5.86 -9.37
N LEU A 399 40.16 -5.39 -8.60
CA LEU A 399 38.77 -5.20 -8.99
C LEU A 399 38.39 -3.71 -8.99
N GLY A 400 39.35 -2.79 -9.03
CA GLY A 400 39.08 -1.35 -9.09
C GLY A 400 38.34 -0.94 -10.38
N VAL A 401 37.46 0.06 -10.28
CA VAL A 401 36.88 0.69 -11.48
C VAL A 401 37.95 1.61 -12.08
N PRO A 402 38.27 1.50 -13.39
CA PRO A 402 39.19 2.43 -14.03
C PRO A 402 38.75 3.89 -13.82
N PRO A 403 39.67 4.80 -13.49
CA PRO A 403 39.33 6.22 -13.36
C PRO A 403 38.88 6.79 -14.71
N LEU A 404 38.14 7.90 -14.66
CA LEU A 404 37.82 8.67 -15.86
C LEU A 404 39.09 9.05 -16.61
N THR A 405 39.08 8.91 -17.94
CA THR A 405 40.11 9.53 -18.78
C THR A 405 40.01 11.05 -18.67
N LYS A 406 41.13 11.76 -18.88
CA LYS A 406 41.14 13.24 -18.84
C LYS A 406 40.13 13.84 -19.83
N ARG A 407 39.94 13.19 -20.98
CA ARG A 407 38.95 13.58 -22.00
C ARG A 407 37.52 13.42 -21.48
N ALA A 408 37.18 12.25 -20.95
CA ALA A 408 35.86 12.00 -20.36
C ALA A 408 35.58 12.92 -19.16
N GLN A 409 36.58 13.19 -18.32
CA GLN A 409 36.47 14.12 -17.20
C GLN A 409 36.15 15.54 -17.68
N ASN A 410 36.91 16.06 -18.65
CA ASN A 410 36.65 17.39 -19.22
C ASN A 410 35.26 17.46 -19.85
N LEU A 411 34.87 16.44 -20.63
CA LEU A 411 33.56 16.38 -21.26
C LEU A 411 32.43 16.41 -20.23
N ILE A 412 32.51 15.61 -19.16
CA ILE A 412 31.52 15.60 -18.07
C ILE A 412 31.46 16.95 -17.37
N SER A 413 32.62 17.52 -17.02
CA SER A 413 32.70 18.82 -16.36
C SER A 413 32.07 19.93 -17.22
N ASP A 414 32.34 19.92 -18.52
CA ASP A 414 31.77 20.88 -19.45
C ASP A 414 30.25 20.75 -19.59
N ILE A 415 29.73 19.52 -19.67
CA ILE A 415 28.27 19.24 -19.69
C ILE A 415 27.62 19.77 -18.41
N PHE A 416 28.24 19.55 -17.24
CA PHE A 416 27.69 19.99 -15.96
C PHE A 416 27.72 21.51 -15.78
N ALA A 417 28.70 22.19 -16.38
CA ALA A 417 28.78 23.65 -16.37
C ALA A 417 27.82 24.28 -17.39
N GLN A 418 27.57 23.62 -18.53
CA GLN A 418 26.75 24.11 -19.63
C GLN A 418 25.79 23.02 -20.14
N PRO A 419 24.58 22.91 -19.55
CA PRO A 419 23.61 21.86 -19.94
C PRO A 419 23.19 21.89 -21.41
N SER A 420 23.30 23.04 -22.10
CA SER A 420 23.05 23.15 -23.54
C SER A 420 23.93 22.22 -24.38
N ARG A 421 25.14 21.92 -23.90
CA ARG A 421 26.10 21.02 -24.56
C ARG A 421 25.60 19.59 -24.70
N LEU A 422 24.61 19.17 -23.91
CA LEU A 422 23.92 17.88 -24.10
C LEU A 422 23.35 17.74 -25.52
N ARG A 423 22.92 18.83 -26.14
CA ARG A 423 22.37 18.84 -27.50
C ARG A 423 23.45 18.79 -28.59
N GLU A 424 24.71 18.96 -28.22
CA GLU A 424 25.86 19.03 -29.12
C GLU A 424 26.71 17.76 -29.07
N LEU A 425 26.39 16.80 -28.20
CA LEU A 425 27.11 15.53 -28.08
C LEU A 425 27.02 14.72 -29.36
N ASN A 426 28.17 14.33 -29.89
CA ASN A 426 28.26 13.45 -31.05
C ASN A 426 28.59 12.00 -30.64
N THR A 427 28.60 11.09 -31.61
CA THR A 427 28.90 9.66 -31.38
C THR A 427 30.29 9.45 -30.77
N ALA A 428 31.30 10.24 -31.14
CA ALA A 428 32.65 10.09 -30.59
C ALA A 428 32.67 10.47 -29.09
N ASP A 429 31.99 11.54 -28.70
CA ASP A 429 31.85 11.94 -27.30
C ASP A 429 31.18 10.83 -26.46
N VAL A 430 30.15 10.17 -27.02
CA VAL A 430 29.48 9.03 -26.36
C VAL A 430 30.42 7.82 -26.26
N MET A 431 31.24 7.56 -27.27
CA MET A 431 32.23 6.48 -27.22
C MET A 431 33.33 6.74 -26.18
N ASP A 432 33.82 7.98 -26.07
CA ASP A 432 34.81 8.36 -25.05
C ASP A 432 34.25 8.15 -23.63
N LEU A 433 32.96 8.42 -23.41
CA LEU A 433 32.30 8.13 -22.13
C LEU A 433 32.06 6.62 -21.95
N ALA A 434 31.79 5.87 -23.03
CA ALA A 434 31.56 4.44 -22.98
C ALA A 434 32.81 3.64 -22.55
N GLU A 435 34.01 4.09 -22.94
CA GLU A 435 35.29 3.49 -22.51
C GLU A 435 35.43 3.43 -20.98
N VAL A 436 34.90 4.44 -20.28
CA VAL A 436 34.88 4.54 -18.81
C VAL A 436 33.44 4.56 -18.28
N SER A 437 32.56 3.79 -18.93
CA SER A 437 31.11 3.84 -18.74
C SER A 437 30.67 3.73 -17.28
N GLU A 438 31.32 2.91 -16.46
CA GLU A 438 30.95 2.75 -15.05
C GLU A 438 31.22 4.02 -14.22
N ALA A 439 32.43 4.59 -14.34
CA ALA A 439 32.79 5.82 -13.64
C ALA A 439 32.03 7.05 -14.19
N ALA A 440 31.81 7.10 -15.51
CA ALA A 440 31.05 8.17 -16.15
C ALA A 440 29.57 8.15 -15.73
N ASN A 441 28.91 6.99 -15.81
CA ASN A 441 27.51 6.84 -15.41
C ASN A 441 27.31 7.20 -13.94
N LEU A 442 28.24 6.83 -13.06
CA LEU A 442 28.17 7.20 -11.65
C LEU A 442 28.16 8.72 -11.45
N ARG A 443 29.08 9.45 -12.11
CA ARG A 443 29.13 10.91 -12.02
C ARG A 443 27.87 11.57 -12.54
N ILE A 444 27.32 11.06 -13.65
CA ILE A 444 26.06 11.56 -14.22
C ILE A 444 24.91 11.34 -13.25
N LYS A 445 24.75 10.13 -12.70
CA LYS A 445 23.69 9.82 -11.72
C LYS A 445 23.77 10.67 -10.46
N GLN A 446 24.98 10.91 -9.93
CA GLN A 446 25.18 11.81 -8.79
C GLN A 446 24.73 13.24 -9.11
N LYS A 447 25.02 13.74 -10.33
CA LYS A 447 24.57 15.07 -10.75
C LYS A 447 23.07 15.15 -10.95
N VAL A 448 22.45 14.09 -11.48
CA VAL A 448 20.98 13.98 -11.61
C VAL A 448 20.32 14.10 -10.23
N ALA A 449 20.73 13.28 -9.27
CA ALA A 449 20.19 13.32 -7.91
C ALA A 449 20.35 14.71 -7.26
N GLN A 450 21.51 15.36 -7.46
CA GLN A 450 21.73 16.73 -6.98
C GLN A 450 20.75 17.74 -7.62
N ILE A 451 20.54 17.66 -8.93
CA ILE A 451 19.63 18.58 -9.64
C ILE A 451 18.18 18.33 -9.21
N GLU A 452 17.77 17.08 -9.04
CA GLU A 452 16.43 16.72 -8.58
C GLU A 452 16.17 17.27 -7.18
N GLN A 453 17.14 17.13 -6.26
CA GLN A 453 17.06 17.73 -4.93
C GLN A 453 16.93 19.26 -5.00
N GLN A 454 17.77 19.93 -5.80
CA GLN A 454 17.69 21.39 -5.99
C GLN A 454 16.36 21.84 -6.59
N ALA A 455 15.82 21.07 -7.55
CA ALA A 455 14.52 21.36 -8.14
C ALA A 455 13.40 21.23 -7.10
N GLU A 456 13.47 20.23 -6.23
CA GLU A 456 12.50 20.04 -5.16
C GLU A 456 12.54 21.16 -4.13
N GLU A 457 13.73 21.58 -3.70
CA GLU A 457 13.91 22.75 -2.82
C GLU A 457 13.32 24.04 -3.43
N LEU A 458 13.52 24.27 -4.74
CA LEU A 458 12.95 25.41 -5.44
C LEU A 458 11.42 25.33 -5.57
N ARG A 459 10.85 24.14 -5.78
CA ARG A 459 9.39 23.94 -5.79
C ARG A 459 8.78 24.26 -4.43
N ARG A 460 9.40 23.80 -3.35
CA ARG A 460 8.98 24.12 -1.97
C ARG A 460 9.00 25.62 -1.72
N LEU A 461 10.09 26.30 -2.11
CA LEU A 461 10.17 27.76 -1.99
C LEU A 461 9.09 28.46 -2.82
N ALA A 462 8.82 28.01 -4.05
CA ALA A 462 7.76 28.58 -4.89
C ALA A 462 6.37 28.41 -4.24
N ALA A 463 6.10 27.26 -3.63
CA ALA A 463 4.88 27.03 -2.87
C ALA A 463 4.79 27.97 -1.66
N ASP A 464 5.87 28.12 -0.87
CA ASP A 464 5.91 29.03 0.28
C ASP A 464 5.66 30.49 -0.14
N VAL A 465 6.28 30.93 -1.24
CA VAL A 465 6.07 32.27 -1.82
C VAL A 465 4.62 32.49 -2.26
N THR A 466 3.98 31.46 -2.80
CA THR A 466 2.58 31.49 -3.24
C THR A 466 1.62 31.58 -2.04
N ASN A 467 1.91 30.89 -0.94
CA ASN A 467 1.04 30.82 0.24
C ASN A 467 1.23 31.98 1.22
N ALA A 468 2.40 32.60 1.27
CA ALA A 468 2.69 33.69 2.21
C ALA A 468 1.73 34.90 2.14
N PRO A 469 1.24 35.36 0.96
CA PRO A 469 0.18 36.36 0.88
C PRO A 469 -1.14 35.92 1.53
N ILE A 470 -1.53 34.65 1.36
CA ILE A 470 -2.77 34.08 1.90
C ILE A 470 -2.71 34.04 3.43
N ALA A 471 -1.60 33.57 4.00
CA ALA A 471 -1.38 33.58 5.44
C ALA A 471 -1.43 35.00 6.03
N ARG A 472 -0.83 35.99 5.35
CA ARG A 472 -0.91 37.41 5.76
C ARG A 472 -2.35 37.93 5.73
N GLU A 473 -3.14 37.54 4.74
CA GLU A 473 -4.55 37.93 4.65
C GLU A 473 -5.38 37.29 5.77
N LEU A 474 -5.17 36.01 6.08
CA LEU A 474 -5.78 35.31 7.22
C LEU A 474 -5.46 36.02 8.55
N ALA A 475 -4.19 36.38 8.78
CA ALA A 475 -3.79 37.13 9.97
C ALA A 475 -4.41 38.54 10.04
N ALA A 476 -4.57 39.22 8.89
CA ALA A 476 -5.28 40.50 8.82
C ALA A 476 -6.79 40.33 9.12
N LEU A 477 -7.39 39.24 8.66
CA LEU A 477 -8.79 38.92 8.89
C LEU A 477 -9.10 38.73 10.38
N VAL A 478 -8.28 37.96 11.09
CA VAL A 478 -8.42 37.73 12.54
C VAL A 478 -8.25 39.00 13.36
N ARG A 479 -7.37 39.91 12.95
CA ARG A 479 -7.19 41.21 13.63
C ARG A 479 -8.38 42.15 13.43
N LYS A 480 -8.95 42.17 12.22
CA LYS A 480 -10.07 43.07 11.86
C LYS A 480 -11.44 42.56 12.30
N LYS A 481 -11.62 41.23 12.36
CA LYS A 481 -12.88 40.55 12.69
C LYS A 481 -14.11 41.10 11.94
N PRO A 482 -14.09 41.21 10.60
CA PRO A 482 -15.27 41.64 9.84
C PRO A 482 -16.40 40.61 9.96
N ASP A 483 -17.65 41.03 9.72
CA ASP A 483 -18.84 40.17 9.83
C ASP A 483 -18.80 38.92 8.93
N ASN A 484 -18.07 38.97 7.81
CA ASN A 484 -17.91 37.85 6.87
C ASN A 484 -16.61 37.07 7.09
N MET A 485 -16.00 37.18 8.28
CA MET A 485 -14.73 36.54 8.63
C MET A 485 -14.77 35.03 8.40
N LEU A 486 -15.87 34.36 8.72
CA LEU A 486 -15.95 32.90 8.59
C LEU A 486 -15.98 32.47 7.11
N LEU A 487 -16.82 33.11 6.29
CA LEU A 487 -16.85 32.90 4.84
C LEU A 487 -15.50 33.21 4.18
N ARG A 488 -14.95 34.41 4.39
CA ARG A 488 -13.69 34.82 3.75
C ARG A 488 -12.52 33.97 4.22
N GLY A 489 -12.46 33.64 5.52
CA GLY A 489 -11.43 32.77 6.08
C GLY A 489 -11.47 31.37 5.48
N SER A 490 -12.65 30.78 5.33
CA SER A 490 -12.81 29.43 4.76
C SER A 490 -12.43 29.38 3.27
N LEU A 491 -12.73 30.44 2.50
CA LEU A 491 -12.29 30.57 1.11
C LEU A 491 -10.77 30.79 0.98
N LEU A 492 -10.16 31.54 1.89
CA LEU A 492 -8.71 31.70 1.95
C LEU A 492 -8.00 30.39 2.31
N ILE A 493 -8.58 29.57 3.20
CA ILE A 493 -8.07 28.22 3.47
C ILE A 493 -8.10 27.37 2.20
N ALA A 494 -9.21 27.38 1.44
CA ALA A 494 -9.29 26.67 0.18
C ALA A 494 -8.26 27.17 -0.86
N LYS A 495 -7.93 28.46 -0.83
CA LYS A 495 -6.93 29.07 -1.73
C LYS A 495 -5.51 28.56 -1.49
N LEU A 496 -5.22 27.95 -0.33
CA LEU A 496 -3.91 27.33 -0.04
C LEU A 496 -3.61 26.13 -0.96
N ASP A 497 -4.66 25.41 -1.36
CA ASP A 497 -4.56 24.25 -2.24
C ASP A 497 -4.88 24.58 -3.70
N ASN A 498 -5.63 25.65 -3.92
CA ASN A 498 -5.94 26.15 -5.25
C ASN A 498 -5.77 27.68 -5.32
N ALA A 499 -4.58 28.10 -5.76
CA ALA A 499 -4.21 29.51 -5.86
C ALA A 499 -5.09 30.31 -6.83
N ASP A 500 -5.79 29.66 -7.76
CA ASP A 500 -6.63 30.32 -8.77
C ASP A 500 -8.03 30.70 -8.26
N ILE A 501 -8.39 30.32 -7.02
CA ILE A 501 -9.68 30.69 -6.42
C ILE A 501 -9.80 32.22 -6.33
N ASP A 502 -10.83 32.78 -6.98
CA ASP A 502 -11.25 34.16 -6.81
C ASP A 502 -12.18 34.26 -5.59
N VAL A 503 -11.61 34.66 -4.45
CA VAL A 503 -12.34 34.77 -3.17
C VAL A 503 -13.52 35.75 -3.30
N ASP A 504 -13.33 36.90 -3.95
CA ASP A 504 -14.38 37.93 -4.03
C ASP A 504 -15.54 37.49 -4.94
N ALA A 505 -15.27 36.69 -5.97
CA ALA A 505 -16.32 36.06 -6.78
C ALA A 505 -17.21 35.11 -5.94
N TYR A 506 -16.63 34.27 -5.08
CA TYR A 506 -17.41 33.41 -4.18
C TYR A 506 -18.15 34.20 -3.10
N LEU A 507 -17.58 35.29 -2.58
CA LEU A 507 -18.31 36.22 -1.69
C LEU A 507 -19.56 36.76 -2.38
N GLY A 508 -19.42 37.23 -3.63
CA GLY A 508 -20.54 37.71 -4.45
C GLY A 508 -21.59 36.62 -4.73
N LYS A 509 -21.17 35.37 -4.95
CA LYS A 509 -22.06 34.22 -5.14
C LYS A 509 -22.90 33.95 -3.89
N VAL A 510 -22.31 33.94 -2.70
CA VAL A 510 -23.05 33.75 -1.43
C VAL A 510 -23.99 34.94 -1.15
N ASP A 511 -23.58 36.16 -1.48
CA ASP A 511 -24.45 37.34 -1.38
C ASP A 511 -25.66 37.24 -2.33
N GLN A 512 -25.47 36.69 -3.53
CA GLN A 512 -26.54 36.42 -4.48
C GLN A 512 -27.51 35.35 -3.95
N MET A 513 -27.00 34.23 -3.43
CA MET A 513 -27.83 33.20 -2.78
C MET A 513 -28.65 33.80 -1.63
N GLY A 514 -28.05 34.66 -0.81
CA GLY A 514 -28.75 35.37 0.26
C GLY A 514 -29.90 36.25 -0.23
N ARG A 515 -29.75 36.94 -1.37
CA ARG A 515 -30.84 37.73 -1.99
C ARG A 515 -31.98 36.84 -2.49
N GLU A 516 -31.65 35.74 -3.18
CA GLU A 516 -32.63 34.79 -3.70
C GLU A 516 -33.48 34.17 -2.57
N ILE A 517 -32.88 33.90 -1.41
CA ILE A 517 -33.62 33.39 -0.25
C ILE A 517 -34.56 34.46 0.33
N ARG A 518 -34.14 35.73 0.40
CA ARG A 518 -35.00 36.83 0.90
C ARG A 518 -36.26 37.04 0.07
N GLU A 519 -36.22 36.73 -1.23
CA GLU A 519 -37.40 36.83 -2.12
C GLU A 519 -38.46 35.76 -1.83
N LYS A 520 -38.12 34.71 -1.06
CA LYS A 520 -39.01 33.58 -0.76
C LYS A 520 -39.86 33.75 0.49
N PHE A 521 -39.71 34.83 1.25
CA PHE A 521 -40.50 35.10 2.45
C PHE A 521 -40.90 36.56 2.57
N GLN A 522 -41.97 36.84 3.31
CA GLN A 522 -42.45 38.21 3.53
C GLN A 522 -41.50 38.99 4.44
N THR A 523 -41.39 40.32 4.27
CA THR A 523 -40.47 41.17 5.05
C THR A 523 -40.64 41.05 6.58
N ASN A 524 -41.85 40.73 7.06
CA ASN A 524 -42.20 40.54 8.47
C ASN A 524 -42.22 39.07 8.91
N ALA A 525 -41.68 38.14 8.11
CA ALA A 525 -41.59 36.72 8.46
C ALA A 525 -40.77 36.52 9.74
N ASP A 526 -41.23 35.60 10.59
CA ASP A 526 -40.51 35.21 11.81
C ASP A 526 -39.26 34.38 11.50
N ALA A 527 -38.43 34.13 12.51
CA ALA A 527 -37.17 33.41 12.37
C ALA A 527 -37.36 31.93 11.95
N ASN A 528 -38.49 31.29 12.26
CA ASN A 528 -38.78 29.93 11.82
C ASN A 528 -39.13 29.91 10.32
N ALA A 529 -39.97 30.83 9.86
CA ALA A 529 -40.33 30.97 8.45
C ALA A 529 -39.11 31.30 7.57
N LYS A 530 -38.20 32.15 8.06
CA LYS A 530 -36.91 32.41 7.39
C LYS A 530 -36.03 31.16 7.31
N ARG A 531 -35.95 30.37 8.40
CA ARG A 531 -35.22 29.10 8.43
C ARG A 531 -35.79 28.12 7.41
N ASP A 532 -37.11 28.00 7.36
CA ASP A 532 -37.76 27.07 6.45
C ASP A 532 -37.51 27.46 4.98
N ALA A 533 -37.51 28.76 4.66
CA ALA A 533 -37.10 29.26 3.35
C ALA A 533 -35.63 28.91 3.01
N LEU A 534 -34.72 29.03 3.99
CA LEU A 534 -33.31 28.62 3.85
C LEU A 534 -33.18 27.10 3.61
N HIS A 535 -33.94 26.28 4.33
CA HIS A 535 -33.95 24.83 4.17
C HIS A 535 -34.45 24.42 2.79
N THR A 536 -35.56 25.01 2.33
CA THR A 536 -36.08 24.77 0.98
C THR A 536 -35.06 25.15 -0.07
N TYR A 537 -34.47 26.35 0.03
CA TYR A 537 -33.49 26.79 -0.95
C TYR A 537 -32.26 25.88 -1.01
N LEU A 538 -31.65 25.56 0.14
CA LEU A 538 -30.43 24.74 0.18
C LEU A 538 -30.71 23.29 -0.19
N PHE A 539 -31.62 22.62 0.52
CA PHE A 539 -31.71 21.17 0.48
C PHE A 539 -32.69 20.64 -0.57
N GLN A 540 -33.74 21.41 -0.90
CA GLN A 540 -34.79 20.96 -1.82
C GLN A 540 -34.56 21.50 -3.24
N GLU A 541 -34.26 22.80 -3.38
CA GLU A 541 -34.12 23.45 -4.68
C GLU A 541 -32.70 23.32 -5.24
N ASN A 542 -31.68 23.53 -4.40
CA ASN A 542 -30.28 23.50 -4.83
C ASN A 542 -29.54 22.21 -4.48
N GLY A 543 -30.18 21.27 -3.77
CA GLY A 543 -29.64 19.91 -3.57
C GLY A 543 -28.38 19.84 -2.73
N PHE A 544 -28.13 20.80 -1.83
CA PHE A 544 -27.02 20.69 -0.89
C PHE A 544 -27.18 19.46 0.01
N HIS A 545 -26.13 18.67 0.22
CA HIS A 545 -26.18 17.51 1.12
C HIS A 545 -24.81 17.15 1.71
N GLY A 546 -24.83 16.35 2.79
CA GLY A 546 -23.64 15.71 3.31
C GLY A 546 -23.09 14.63 2.38
N GLY A 547 -21.78 14.56 2.22
CA GLY A 547 -21.09 13.52 1.45
C GLY A 547 -20.73 12.30 2.31
N SER A 548 -21.09 11.09 1.89
CA SER A 548 -20.78 9.84 2.64
C SER A 548 -19.83 8.90 1.90
N ALA A 549 -19.80 8.92 0.56
CA ALA A 549 -18.98 8.02 -0.25
C ALA A 549 -17.48 8.41 -0.24
N GLU A 550 -17.19 9.71 -0.20
CA GLU A 550 -15.82 10.26 -0.21
C GLU A 550 -15.59 11.22 0.98
N TYR A 551 -16.06 10.84 2.18
CA TYR A 551 -16.04 11.70 3.36
C TYR A 551 -14.65 12.33 3.64
N TYR A 552 -13.57 11.58 3.45
CA TYR A 552 -12.20 12.03 3.72
C TYR A 552 -11.51 12.73 2.55
N HIS A 553 -12.22 13.03 1.45
CA HIS A 553 -11.62 13.75 0.33
C HIS A 553 -11.39 15.24 0.71
N PRO A 554 -10.18 15.82 0.49
CA PRO A 554 -9.86 17.20 0.87
C PRO A 554 -10.86 18.26 0.37
N ALA A 555 -11.40 18.05 -0.85
CA ALA A 555 -12.38 18.94 -1.46
C ALA A 555 -13.60 19.23 -0.56
N ASN A 556 -14.03 18.27 0.27
CA ASN A 556 -15.19 18.44 1.15
C ASN A 556 -14.92 19.40 2.33
N SER A 557 -13.65 19.71 2.59
CA SER A 557 -13.21 20.75 3.54
C SER A 557 -13.02 22.13 2.89
N HIS A 558 -13.13 22.24 1.57
CA HIS A 558 -12.95 23.51 0.84
C HIS A 558 -14.30 24.15 0.50
N LEU A 559 -14.56 25.33 1.07
CA LEU A 559 -15.88 25.98 0.94
C LEU A 559 -16.24 26.33 -0.51
N ASN A 560 -15.27 26.62 -1.38
CA ASN A 560 -15.53 26.87 -2.80
C ASN A 560 -16.09 25.61 -3.49
N ARG A 561 -15.53 24.44 -3.19
CA ARG A 561 -16.02 23.14 -3.70
C ARG A 561 -17.39 22.81 -3.14
N VAL A 562 -17.63 23.06 -1.86
CA VAL A 562 -18.98 22.88 -1.27
C VAL A 562 -20.03 23.72 -1.97
N ILE A 563 -19.70 24.97 -2.33
CA ILE A 563 -20.63 25.86 -3.05
C ILE A 563 -20.89 25.38 -4.49
N ASP A 564 -19.91 24.77 -5.15
CA ASP A 564 -20.00 24.36 -6.55
C ASP A 564 -20.59 22.96 -6.71
N ASP A 565 -20.08 22.00 -5.94
CA ASP A 565 -20.46 20.59 -5.96
C ASP A 565 -21.76 20.35 -5.19
N ARG A 566 -22.15 21.28 -4.30
CA ARG A 566 -23.31 21.18 -3.39
C ARG A 566 -23.17 20.02 -2.39
N GLU A 567 -21.94 19.58 -2.13
CA GLU A 567 -21.61 18.50 -1.22
C GLU A 567 -20.53 18.96 -0.24
N GLY A 568 -20.62 18.61 1.03
CA GLY A 568 -19.62 19.02 2.01
C GLY A 568 -19.64 18.25 3.33
N LEU A 569 -18.66 18.55 4.17
CA LEU A 569 -18.59 18.07 5.55
C LEU A 569 -19.58 18.80 6.46
N PRO A 570 -19.89 18.22 7.65
CA PRO A 570 -20.78 18.87 8.61
C PRO A 570 -20.37 20.31 8.92
N ILE A 571 -19.07 20.57 9.07
CA ILE A 571 -18.55 21.91 9.39
C ILE A 571 -18.63 22.88 8.21
N THR A 572 -18.30 22.46 6.99
CA THR A 572 -18.27 23.35 5.83
C THR A 572 -19.67 23.69 5.31
N LEU A 573 -20.61 22.73 5.35
CA LEU A 573 -22.02 23.02 5.11
C LEU A 573 -22.59 23.97 6.17
N SER A 574 -22.22 23.78 7.45
CA SER A 574 -22.65 24.65 8.54
C SER A 574 -22.13 26.08 8.40
N ILE A 575 -20.90 26.26 7.91
CA ILE A 575 -20.34 27.59 7.58
C ILE A 575 -21.22 28.30 6.55
N LEU A 576 -21.53 27.64 5.42
CA LEU A 576 -22.40 28.21 4.40
C LEU A 576 -23.80 28.55 4.95
N TYR A 577 -24.36 27.63 5.75
CA TYR A 577 -25.66 27.81 6.39
C TYR A 577 -25.70 29.04 7.29
N MET A 578 -24.73 29.19 8.20
CA MET A 578 -24.66 30.35 9.11
C MET A 578 -24.47 31.67 8.35
N GLU A 579 -23.66 31.67 7.29
CA GLU A 579 -23.41 32.85 6.47
C GLU A 579 -24.64 33.30 5.66
N LEU A 580 -25.46 32.36 5.20
CA LEU A 580 -26.75 32.64 4.57
C LEU A 580 -27.80 33.05 5.61
N GLY A 581 -27.84 32.36 6.76
CA GLY A 581 -28.71 32.67 7.89
C GLY A 581 -28.56 34.12 8.35
N ARG A 582 -27.31 34.56 8.57
CA ARG A 582 -26.99 35.95 8.90
C ARG A 582 -27.51 36.94 7.85
N ARG A 583 -27.34 36.63 6.56
CA ARG A 583 -27.82 37.49 5.45
C ARG A 583 -29.33 37.62 5.44
N ILE A 584 -30.08 36.60 5.83
CA ILE A 584 -31.54 36.66 5.89
C ILE A 584 -32.08 37.10 7.26
N GLY A 585 -31.18 37.44 8.20
CA GLY A 585 -31.52 37.91 9.53
C GLY A 585 -32.01 36.81 10.45
N ILE A 586 -31.36 35.65 10.41
CA ILE A 586 -31.45 34.58 11.42
C ILE A 586 -30.16 34.62 12.24
N GLU A 587 -30.32 34.54 13.56
CA GLU A 587 -29.19 34.40 14.49
C GLU A 587 -28.83 32.92 14.67
N THR A 588 -27.56 32.60 14.40
CA THR A 588 -27.06 31.23 14.40
C THR A 588 -25.66 31.16 14.99
N GLU A 589 -25.40 30.07 15.73
CA GLU A 589 -24.10 29.77 16.33
C GLU A 589 -23.64 28.37 15.93
N GLY A 590 -22.34 28.20 15.67
CA GLY A 590 -21.76 26.89 15.38
C GLY A 590 -21.48 26.12 16.67
N VAL A 591 -21.83 24.83 16.71
CA VAL A 591 -21.59 23.96 17.86
C VAL A 591 -20.76 22.75 17.42
N GLY A 592 -19.56 22.64 17.98
CA GLY A 592 -18.58 21.63 17.59
C GLY A 592 -18.68 20.36 18.43
N LEU A 593 -19.53 19.43 18.00
CA LEU A 593 -19.63 18.11 18.63
C LEU A 593 -18.38 17.23 18.35
N PRO A 594 -18.09 16.25 19.21
CA PRO A 594 -17.10 15.22 18.91
C PRO A 594 -17.46 14.44 17.64
N GLY A 595 -16.55 14.44 16.67
CA GLY A 595 -16.74 13.76 15.37
C GLY A 595 -17.82 14.37 14.45
N HIS A 596 -18.42 15.52 14.79
CA HIS A 596 -19.47 16.16 13.99
C HIS A 596 -19.51 17.68 14.18
N PHE A 597 -20.44 18.37 13.50
CA PHE A 597 -20.67 19.80 13.68
C PHE A 597 -22.12 20.13 13.35
N ILE A 598 -22.76 20.95 14.18
CA ILE A 598 -24.16 21.35 14.02
C ILE A 598 -24.30 22.87 14.19
N VAL A 599 -25.47 23.39 13.82
CA VAL A 599 -25.82 24.81 14.00
C VAL A 599 -26.90 24.93 15.08
N ARG A 600 -26.75 25.89 15.97
CA ARG A 600 -27.80 26.34 16.89
C ARG A 600 -28.45 27.60 16.34
N GLN A 601 -29.76 27.58 16.13
CA GLN A 601 -30.57 28.77 15.89
C GLN A 601 -31.01 29.36 17.22
N VAL A 602 -30.76 30.65 17.43
CA VAL A 602 -31.19 31.41 18.61
C VAL A 602 -32.47 32.17 18.23
N LEU A 603 -33.58 31.92 18.93
CA LEU A 603 -34.87 32.58 18.69
C LEU A 603 -35.12 33.66 19.74
N ASP A 604 -34.90 33.33 21.01
CA ASP A 604 -34.84 34.25 22.16
C ASP A 604 -33.96 33.63 23.28
N ASP A 605 -33.86 34.30 24.43
CA ASP A 605 -33.02 33.86 25.56
C ASP A 605 -33.36 32.46 26.11
N ASN A 606 -34.56 31.92 25.82
CA ASN A 606 -35.04 30.63 26.32
C ASN A 606 -35.39 29.62 25.22
N GLU A 607 -35.57 30.05 23.96
CA GLU A 607 -35.91 29.18 22.83
C GLU A 607 -34.73 29.08 21.84
N GLN A 608 -34.21 27.86 21.71
CA GLN A 608 -33.12 27.50 20.81
C GLN A 608 -33.44 26.21 20.05
N LYS A 609 -32.91 26.07 18.83
CA LYS A 609 -33.06 24.87 18.01
C LYS A 609 -31.70 24.37 17.52
N LEU A 610 -31.41 23.11 17.78
CA LEU A 610 -30.25 22.43 17.22
C LEU A 610 -30.59 21.90 15.82
N ILE A 611 -29.69 22.13 14.87
CA ILE A 611 -29.92 21.85 13.44
C ILE A 611 -28.71 21.10 12.90
N ASP A 612 -28.96 19.89 12.40
CA ASP A 612 -27.96 19.13 11.64
C ASP A 612 -28.04 19.51 10.16
N VAL A 613 -27.14 20.39 9.75
CA VAL A 613 -27.04 20.86 8.36
C VAL A 613 -26.57 19.73 7.42
N PHE A 614 -25.77 18.78 7.92
CA PHE A 614 -25.29 17.63 7.15
C PHE A 614 -26.46 16.71 6.78
N GLU A 615 -27.38 16.50 7.72
CA GLU A 615 -28.63 15.75 7.53
C GLU A 615 -29.78 16.65 7.03
N ARG A 616 -29.49 17.50 6.03
CA ARG A 616 -30.47 18.34 5.31
C ARG A 616 -31.32 19.24 6.22
N GLY A 617 -30.71 19.78 7.28
CA GLY A 617 -31.37 20.69 8.22
C GLY A 617 -32.28 20.00 9.22
N LYS A 618 -32.02 18.73 9.56
CA LYS A 618 -32.78 17.99 10.58
C LYS A 618 -32.72 18.74 11.92
N ILE A 619 -33.88 19.09 12.47
CA ILE A 619 -33.98 19.64 13.83
C ILE A 619 -33.69 18.51 14.82
N LEU A 620 -32.73 18.72 15.72
CA LEU A 620 -32.29 17.73 16.69
C LEU A 620 -32.90 17.99 18.06
N THR A 621 -33.35 16.93 18.72
CA THR A 621 -33.56 16.91 20.16
C THR A 621 -32.23 16.74 20.91
N MET A 622 -32.22 16.94 22.22
CA MET A 622 -31.05 16.62 23.05
C MET A 622 -30.68 15.13 23.01
N ASP A 623 -31.67 14.25 22.87
CA ASP A 623 -31.45 12.81 22.72
C ASP A 623 -30.81 12.49 21.37
N ASP A 624 -31.24 13.14 20.28
CA ASP A 624 -30.58 13.02 18.98
C ASP A 624 -29.11 13.44 19.06
N ALA A 625 -28.81 14.59 19.67
CA ALA A 625 -27.44 15.08 19.83
C ALA A 625 -26.59 14.12 20.69
N THR A 626 -27.17 13.57 21.75
CA THR A 626 -26.51 12.56 22.61
C THR A 626 -26.17 11.30 21.81
N ASN A 627 -27.12 10.78 21.04
CA ASN A 627 -26.92 9.61 20.19
C ASN A 627 -25.86 9.85 19.11
N LEU A 628 -25.82 11.06 18.55
CA LEU A 628 -24.85 11.45 17.55
C LEU A 628 -23.41 11.38 18.09
N VAL A 629 -23.17 11.93 19.29
CA VAL A 629 -21.86 11.88 19.95
C VAL A 629 -21.49 10.46 20.36
N ALA A 630 -22.44 9.70 20.91
CA ALA A 630 -22.23 8.32 21.33
C ALA A 630 -21.77 7.44 20.15
N ASN A 631 -22.44 7.55 19.00
CA ASN A 631 -22.13 6.74 17.82
C ASN A 631 -20.78 7.09 17.18
N ARG A 632 -20.32 8.35 17.29
CA ARG A 632 -19.11 8.83 16.61
C ARG A 632 -17.86 8.84 17.47
N SER A 633 -18.01 9.01 18.78
CA SER A 633 -16.87 9.19 19.69
C SER A 633 -16.89 8.24 20.89
N ASN A 634 -17.84 7.30 20.93
CA ASN A 634 -17.98 6.28 21.97
C ASN A 634 -17.96 6.87 23.40
N ARG A 635 -18.54 8.07 23.57
CA ARG A 635 -18.67 8.77 24.84
C ARG A 635 -19.98 9.55 24.91
N SER A 636 -20.41 9.89 26.12
CA SER A 636 -21.57 10.78 26.33
C SER A 636 -21.24 12.23 26.00
N ILE A 637 -22.26 12.97 25.59
CA ILE A 637 -22.19 14.42 25.41
C ILE A 637 -22.06 15.13 26.76
N THR A 638 -21.30 16.22 26.80
CA THR A 638 -21.11 17.08 27.97
C THR A 638 -21.68 18.47 27.71
N THR A 639 -21.85 19.27 28.76
CA THR A 639 -22.29 20.67 28.62
C THR A 639 -21.31 21.51 27.82
N ASP A 640 -20.02 21.21 27.89
CA ASP A 640 -18.97 21.91 27.14
C ASP A 640 -19.03 21.60 25.63
N ASP A 641 -19.46 20.39 25.24
CA ASP A 641 -19.66 20.02 23.83
C ASP A 641 -20.74 20.86 23.12
N LEU A 642 -21.65 21.48 23.90
CA LEU A 642 -22.74 22.32 23.40
C LEU A 642 -22.41 23.82 23.40
N ARG A 643 -21.16 24.18 23.74
CA ARG A 643 -20.70 25.57 23.71
C ARG A 643 -20.65 26.09 22.27
N ALA A 644 -21.05 27.36 22.09
CA ALA A 644 -20.84 28.06 20.83
C ALA A 644 -19.35 28.21 20.52
N GLN A 645 -18.97 27.93 19.28
CA GLN A 645 -17.61 28.11 18.80
C GLN A 645 -17.45 29.46 18.11
N THR A 646 -16.33 30.11 18.40
CA THR A 646 -15.93 31.36 17.75
C THR A 646 -15.51 31.11 16.29
N PRO A 647 -15.52 32.13 15.42
CA PRO A 647 -15.05 31.97 14.04
C PRO A 647 -13.62 31.41 13.94
N ILE A 648 -12.72 31.77 14.86
CA ILE A 648 -11.33 31.26 14.88
C ILE A 648 -11.32 29.76 15.20
N GLU A 649 -12.11 29.31 16.18
CA GLU A 649 -12.23 27.89 16.52
C GLU A 649 -12.78 27.06 15.36
N ILE A 650 -13.77 27.60 14.64
CA ILE A 650 -14.37 26.94 13.47
C ILE A 650 -13.34 26.84 12.32
N LEU A 651 -12.61 27.91 12.02
CA LEU A 651 -11.55 27.89 11.00
C LEU A 651 -10.42 26.92 11.37
N ASN A 652 -10.01 26.86 12.64
CA ASN A 652 -9.03 25.88 13.12
C ASN A 652 -9.54 24.44 13.01
N ARG A 653 -10.84 24.17 13.17
CA ARG A 653 -11.41 22.84 12.91
C ARG A 653 -11.37 22.47 11.43
N VAL A 654 -11.62 23.42 10.52
CA VAL A 654 -11.45 23.19 9.07
C VAL A 654 -10.00 22.83 8.76
N LEU A 655 -9.04 23.58 9.29
CA LEU A 655 -7.61 23.27 9.16
C LEU A 655 -7.25 21.93 9.82
N GLY A 656 -7.82 21.60 10.97
CA GLY A 656 -7.62 20.32 11.65
C GLY A 656 -8.08 19.13 10.83
N ASN A 657 -9.22 19.24 10.13
CA ASN A 657 -9.69 18.22 9.20
C ASN A 657 -8.70 18.03 8.04
N LEU A 658 -8.24 19.15 7.44
CA LEU A 658 -7.28 19.12 6.34
C LEU A 658 -5.92 18.54 6.77
N ILE A 659 -5.46 18.87 7.97
CA ILE A 659 -4.26 18.31 8.59
C ILE A 659 -4.41 16.80 8.81
N GLY A 660 -5.57 16.34 9.29
CA GLY A 660 -5.85 14.92 9.47
C GLY A 660 -5.76 14.15 8.15
N VAL A 661 -6.43 14.66 7.12
CA VAL A 661 -6.41 14.05 5.78
C VAL A 661 -5.00 14.02 5.19
N ALA A 662 -4.24 15.12 5.31
CA ALA A 662 -2.85 15.17 4.85
C ALA A 662 -1.93 14.23 5.66
N GLY A 663 -2.22 14.03 6.95
CA GLY A 663 -1.52 13.06 7.79
C GLY A 663 -1.72 11.63 7.32
N ASP A 664 -2.96 11.24 7.01
CA ASP A 664 -3.29 9.92 6.47
C ASP A 664 -2.61 9.68 5.10
N GLN A 665 -2.43 10.73 4.30
CA GLN A 665 -1.74 10.72 3.02
C GLN A 665 -0.21 10.88 3.12
N GLN A 666 0.32 11.10 4.32
CA GLN A 666 1.73 11.40 4.57
C GLN A 666 2.27 12.62 3.78
N ASP A 667 1.41 13.61 3.51
CA ASP A 667 1.77 14.82 2.78
C ASP A 667 2.27 15.92 3.73
N ALA A 668 3.57 15.90 4.02
CA ALA A 668 4.21 16.87 4.89
C ALA A 668 4.16 18.32 4.36
N GLU A 669 4.09 18.52 3.05
CA GLU A 669 4.02 19.86 2.45
C GLU A 669 2.63 20.47 2.64
N ALA A 670 1.57 19.69 2.45
CA ALA A 670 0.21 20.12 2.76
C ALA A 670 0.05 20.44 4.26
N ILE A 671 0.56 19.58 5.15
CA ILE A 671 0.55 19.84 6.59
C ILE A 671 1.25 21.16 6.92
N ASN A 672 2.43 21.42 6.36
CA ASN A 672 3.16 22.68 6.57
C ASN A 672 2.30 23.89 6.18
N ARG A 673 1.61 23.85 5.03
CA ARG A 673 0.71 24.93 4.57
C ARG A 673 -0.45 25.17 5.54
N TYR A 674 -1.08 24.11 6.05
CA TYR A 674 -2.19 24.25 6.98
C TYR A 674 -1.76 24.72 8.36
N CYS A 675 -0.59 24.25 8.85
CA CYS A 675 0.00 24.75 10.07
C CYS A 675 0.39 26.24 9.95
N GLU A 676 0.89 26.68 8.79
CA GLU A 676 1.12 28.11 8.51
C GLU A 676 -0.15 28.93 8.67
N ALA A 677 -1.25 28.47 8.08
CA ALA A 677 -2.56 29.10 8.19
C ALA A 677 -3.09 29.09 9.64
N SER A 678 -2.89 28.00 10.37
CA SER A 678 -3.32 27.87 11.77
C SER A 678 -2.59 28.86 12.68
N VAL A 679 -1.27 29.00 12.52
CA VAL A 679 -0.49 30.02 13.24
C VAL A 679 -0.87 31.44 12.78
N ALA A 680 -1.21 31.64 11.51
CA ALA A 680 -1.67 32.94 11.03
C ALA A 680 -2.99 33.37 11.69
N ILE A 681 -3.92 32.43 11.93
CA ILE A 681 -5.21 32.73 12.57
C ILE A 681 -5.16 32.69 14.10
N GLN A 682 -4.22 31.96 14.69
CA GLN A 682 -4.00 31.89 16.14
C GLN A 682 -2.49 31.92 16.47
N PRO A 683 -1.86 33.11 16.45
CA PRO A 683 -0.40 33.27 16.56
C PRO A 683 0.20 32.84 17.89
N ASP A 684 -0.62 32.71 18.92
CA ASP A 684 -0.31 32.32 20.30
C ASP A 684 -0.53 30.81 20.55
N SER A 685 -0.94 30.03 19.53
CA SER A 685 -1.15 28.59 19.67
C SER A 685 0.17 27.83 19.78
N ILE A 686 0.51 27.39 21.00
CA ILE A 686 1.65 26.51 21.30
C ILE A 686 1.57 25.22 20.46
N LEU A 687 0.38 24.60 20.39
CA LEU A 687 0.18 23.36 19.65
C LEU A 687 0.45 23.54 18.14
N ALA A 688 -0.08 24.60 17.53
CA ALA A 688 0.11 24.85 16.10
C ALA A 688 1.58 25.12 15.75
N ARG A 689 2.28 25.92 16.58
CA ARG A 689 3.71 26.21 16.38
C ARG A 689 4.60 25.00 16.59
N ARG A 690 4.29 24.16 17.59
CA ARG A 690 5.00 22.89 17.81
C ARG A 690 4.84 21.95 16.62
N MET A 691 3.62 21.81 16.12
CA MET A 691 3.37 20.97 14.94
C MET A 691 4.08 21.52 13.70
N ARG A 692 4.02 22.85 13.49
CA ARG A 692 4.70 23.51 12.39
C ARG A 692 6.22 23.36 12.46
N SER A 693 6.83 23.48 13.64
CA SER A 693 8.27 23.33 13.80
C SER A 693 8.73 21.93 13.43
N GLN A 694 8.03 20.88 13.90
CA GLN A 694 8.33 19.48 13.57
C GLN A 694 8.22 19.21 12.07
N ILE A 695 7.15 19.67 11.42
CA ILE A 695 6.95 19.46 9.98
C ILE A 695 7.95 20.26 9.16
N ARG A 696 8.31 21.48 9.59
CA ARG A 696 9.39 22.27 8.97
C ARG A 696 10.74 21.57 9.06
N MET A 697 11.04 20.90 10.17
CA MET A 697 12.25 20.06 10.28
C MET A 697 12.21 18.89 9.30
N MET A 698 11.09 18.18 9.21
CA MET A 698 10.92 17.05 8.28
C MET A 698 11.04 17.47 6.81
N THR A 699 10.62 18.70 6.49
CA THR A 699 10.67 19.25 5.13
C THR A 699 11.95 20.07 4.85
N GLY A 700 12.91 20.10 5.76
CA GLY A 700 14.21 20.78 5.59
C GLY A 700 14.18 22.31 5.76
N ARG A 701 13.09 22.89 6.25
CA ARG A 701 12.93 24.32 6.52
C ARG A 701 13.53 24.71 7.88
N ASN A 702 14.79 24.34 8.12
CA ASN A 702 15.44 24.38 9.43
C ASN A 702 15.43 25.79 10.06
N ALA A 703 15.74 26.84 9.28
CA ALA A 703 15.74 28.21 9.79
C ALA A 703 14.34 28.68 10.25
N ALA A 704 13.28 28.27 9.52
CA ALA A 704 11.90 28.60 9.90
C ALA A 704 11.42 27.74 11.08
N ALA A 705 11.88 26.50 11.20
CA ALA A 705 11.64 25.68 12.39
C ALA A 705 12.26 26.31 13.63
N ILE A 706 13.50 26.80 13.55
CA ILE A 706 14.18 27.50 14.64
C ILE A 706 13.37 28.71 15.12
N GLN A 707 12.77 29.50 14.22
CA GLN A 707 11.91 30.62 14.62
C GLN A 707 10.71 30.19 15.47
N ASP A 708 10.09 29.06 15.15
CA ASP A 708 8.99 28.52 15.97
C ASP A 708 9.50 27.96 17.31
N LEU A 709 10.67 27.31 17.31
CA LEU A 709 11.29 26.78 18.53
C LEU A 709 11.72 27.90 19.47
N ASP A 710 12.34 28.97 18.96
CA ASP A 710 12.69 30.17 19.73
C ASP A 710 11.44 30.78 20.37
N TRP A 711 10.37 30.94 19.58
CA TRP A 711 9.11 31.45 20.11
C TRP A 711 8.54 30.56 21.22
N LEU A 712 8.57 29.23 21.05
CA LEU A 712 8.10 28.28 22.05
C LEU A 712 8.94 28.33 23.33
N ILE A 713 10.25 28.53 23.23
CA ILE A 713 11.14 28.66 24.37
C ILE A 713 10.80 29.92 25.19
N ASP A 714 10.48 31.02 24.50
CA ASP A 714 10.19 32.32 25.12
C ASP A 714 8.77 32.42 25.72
N HIS A 715 7.83 31.55 25.34
CA HIS A 715 6.39 31.71 25.65
C HIS A 715 5.72 30.50 26.32
N ASP A 716 6.44 29.39 26.57
CA ASP A 716 5.92 28.24 27.32
C ASP A 716 6.44 28.29 28.77
N ASP A 717 5.65 28.86 29.68
CA ASP A 717 6.11 29.23 31.02
C ASP A 717 6.38 28.03 31.96
N GLU A 718 5.75 26.85 31.81
CA GLU A 718 5.96 25.71 32.74
C GLU A 718 5.73 24.29 32.14
N GLY A 719 5.97 24.07 30.84
CA GLY A 719 5.62 22.82 30.15
C GLY A 719 6.79 22.00 29.58
N PHE A 720 6.60 20.68 29.49
CA PHE A 720 7.44 19.69 28.78
C PHE A 720 7.93 20.11 27.37
N ALA A 721 7.32 21.12 26.74
CA ALA A 721 7.69 21.58 25.40
C ALA A 721 8.90 22.52 25.36
N GLN A 722 9.21 23.31 26.41
CA GLN A 722 10.42 24.17 26.42
C GLN A 722 11.72 23.36 26.37
N THR A 723 11.85 22.33 27.21
CA THR A 723 13.02 21.44 27.23
C THR A 723 13.21 20.73 25.89
N GLU A 724 12.12 20.21 25.33
CA GLU A 724 12.15 19.54 24.04
C GLU A 724 12.47 20.52 22.89
N ALA A 725 11.88 21.72 22.91
CA ALA A 725 12.16 22.75 21.92
C ALA A 725 13.63 23.20 21.95
N THR A 726 14.20 23.35 23.16
CA THR A 726 15.63 23.66 23.34
C THR A 726 16.51 22.56 22.76
N ARG A 727 16.20 21.30 23.04
CA ARG A 727 16.92 20.13 22.50
C ARG A 727 16.87 20.06 20.99
N LEU A 728 15.67 20.19 20.40
CA LEU A 728 15.47 20.16 18.95
C LEU A 728 16.18 21.33 18.26
N ARG A 729 16.14 22.53 18.86
CA ARG A 729 16.84 23.70 18.36
C ARG A 729 18.36 23.49 18.32
N GLN A 730 18.94 22.96 19.40
CA GLN A 730 20.38 22.69 19.44
C GLN A 730 20.79 21.66 18.38
N ALA A 731 20.02 20.56 18.26
CA ALA A 731 20.28 19.55 17.24
C ALA A 731 20.24 20.11 15.81
N LEU A 732 19.31 21.04 15.53
CA LEU A 732 19.24 21.72 14.22
C LEU A 732 20.44 22.64 13.97
N LEU A 733 20.90 23.38 14.98
CA LEU A 733 22.07 24.25 14.84
C LEU A 733 23.33 23.44 14.57
N GLU A 734 23.52 22.33 15.30
CA GLU A 734 24.63 21.39 15.05
C GLU A 734 24.53 20.78 13.65
N GLN A 735 23.33 20.46 13.17
CA GLN A 735 23.13 19.97 11.80
C GLN A 735 23.54 21.02 10.76
N ILE A 736 23.10 22.28 10.93
CA ILE A 736 23.41 23.38 10.00
C ILE A 736 24.92 23.68 9.98
N GLU A 737 25.62 23.55 11.10
CA GLU A 737 27.08 23.75 11.16
C GLU A 737 27.88 22.62 10.47
N ASN A 738 27.28 21.44 10.32
CA ASN A 738 27.90 20.25 9.72
C ASN A 738 27.58 20.07 8.22
N GLU A 739 26.61 20.80 7.68
CA GLU A 739 26.22 20.84 6.26
C GLU A 739 26.99 21.91 5.48
#